data_AF-A0A6J2JTD1-F1
#
_entry.id   AF-A0A6J2JTD1-F1
#
_cell.length_a   1.000
_cell.length_b   1.000
_cell.length_c   1.000
_cell.angle_alpha   90.00
_cell.angle_beta   90.00
_cell.angle_gamma   90.00
#
_symmetry.space_group_name_H-M   'P 1'
#
loop_
_entity.id
_entity.type
_entity.pdbx_description
1 polymer ?
#
loop_
_entity_poly.entity_id
_entity_poly.type
_entity_poly.pdbx_seq_one_letter_code
_entity_poly.pdbx_strand_id
1 'polypeptide(L)'
;MGGGGQWTTGILWIVVAAALADSWTAYQEQPCCRPVSHHRVRHHRDHIREFSCGTLFYRTLYMNEERNTLYVGAMDRVFKLNMSDISQSHCERDALLLEASNVARCVSKGKSEPFECRNHIRVLQPLGDGERLYVCGTNAHSPKDWVVYLNLTHLPRHEYIPGVGLGVAKCPYDPADNSTAVWVTEGNPGGLPALYAGTNAEFTKADPVIFRNDLFDFRTGQKKFNFKRTLKYDSKWLDKTNFVGSFDVGEYVYFFFRETAVEFMNCGKAVYSRVARVCKQDNGGKHILSQNWVTYLKARLNCSIPGEFPFYFDEIQSVHQIPGDTSRFYAAFTTGASDGLIGSAICTYTMDDIQEAFAGRFKEQASSSSAWLPVLRARVPVPRPGTCVNKTEALPDNVLNFIRSHPLMDSAVRHDGDAPAFYKRDLVLTTLVVDKQFVDMLGDDITYTVFYAGTNAGEVYKIVQWAGGGARVADVWLAAAAEPIRALALARTQHALYLATDHRLRELPLRACAHRYDSCVRCVLDPYCGWDKEVGACRPYTPGLLHDATNSTPSICEASAPLKTVKASYGQSVHLAAFGKTPDALKDQYVVWFHHSREKGRYKINFNWDRVLQTSERGLVLLSVSDSDRGRYECYFGPSLVASYNLDIDIHRCTQPSKTQEYKQVYSDWCHEFEKYKNAMKVWESRQMQCAKGMNASSQQNSMNNEIVASLR
;
A
#
# COMPACT_ATOMS: atom_id res chain seq x y z
N MET A 1 -14.55 43.18 -35.51
CA MET A 1 -15.66 42.58 -34.73
C MET A 1 -15.14 41.47 -33.80
N GLY A 2 -14.06 41.74 -33.07
CA GLY A 2 -13.50 40.85 -32.06
C GLY A 2 -13.28 41.67 -30.80
N GLY A 3 -13.62 41.12 -29.63
CA GLY A 3 -13.38 41.79 -28.34
C GLY A 3 -14.39 41.51 -27.22
N GLY A 4 -15.49 40.78 -27.47
CA GLY A 4 -16.53 40.56 -26.45
C GLY A 4 -16.36 39.35 -25.52
N GLY A 5 -15.53 38.36 -25.87
CA GLY A 5 -15.49 37.05 -25.19
C GLY A 5 -14.41 36.85 -24.11
N GLN A 6 -13.41 37.73 -24.02
CA GLN A 6 -12.30 37.60 -23.06
C GLN A 6 -12.52 38.37 -21.75
N TRP A 7 -13.37 39.38 -21.74
CA TRP A 7 -13.68 40.17 -20.53
C TRP A 7 -14.71 39.47 -19.62
N THR A 8 -15.67 38.75 -20.20
CA THR A 8 -16.70 38.01 -19.46
C THR A 8 -16.13 36.82 -18.70
N THR A 9 -15.13 36.13 -19.25
CA THR A 9 -14.44 35.05 -18.56
C THR A 9 -13.57 35.57 -17.42
N GLY A 10 -12.80 36.64 -17.62
CA GLY A 10 -11.99 37.26 -16.56
C GLY A 10 -12.81 37.75 -15.36
N ILE A 11 -13.95 38.41 -15.60
CA ILE A 11 -14.85 38.89 -14.54
C ILE A 11 -15.49 37.72 -13.78
N LEU A 12 -15.92 36.66 -14.47
CA LEU A 12 -16.47 35.46 -13.83
C LEU A 12 -15.44 34.80 -12.90
N TRP A 13 -14.18 34.68 -13.34
CA TRP A 13 -13.09 34.14 -12.50
C TRP A 13 -12.78 35.02 -11.28
N ILE A 14 -12.87 36.34 -11.40
CA ILE A 14 -12.66 37.30 -10.29
C ILE A 14 -13.82 37.23 -9.29
N VAL A 15 -15.07 37.13 -9.76
CA VAL A 15 -16.25 36.96 -8.89
C VAL A 15 -16.21 35.62 -8.16
N VAL A 16 -15.78 34.54 -8.83
CA VAL A 16 -15.56 33.23 -8.19
C VAL A 16 -14.42 33.32 -7.16
N ALA A 17 -13.34 34.04 -7.44
CA ALA A 17 -12.25 34.26 -6.48
C ALA A 17 -12.69 35.08 -5.25
N ALA A 18 -13.57 36.07 -5.43
CA ALA A 18 -14.18 36.82 -4.33
C ALA A 18 -15.18 35.98 -3.53
N ALA A 19 -15.98 35.12 -4.19
CA ALA A 19 -16.85 34.15 -3.52
C ALA A 19 -16.08 33.12 -2.68
N LEU A 20 -14.85 32.79 -3.08
CA LEU A 20 -13.95 31.92 -2.31
C LEU A 20 -13.32 32.63 -1.10
N ALA A 21 -13.32 33.96 -1.06
CA ALA A 21 -12.85 34.74 0.10
C ALA A 21 -13.84 34.68 1.29
N ASP A 22 -15.13 34.54 1.01
CA ASP A 22 -16.20 34.27 2.00
C ASP A 22 -16.71 32.82 1.86
N SER A 23 -15.80 31.86 1.96
CA SER A 23 -16.10 30.44 1.85
C SER A 23 -16.54 29.82 3.17
N TRP A 24 -17.71 29.15 3.15
CA TRP A 24 -18.27 28.48 4.33
C TRP A 24 -18.19 26.97 4.19
N THR A 25 -17.18 26.38 4.83
CA THR A 25 -16.99 24.91 4.87
C THR A 25 -17.64 24.32 6.12
N ALA A 26 -18.33 23.17 6.00
CA ALA A 26 -18.89 22.49 7.18
C ALA A 26 -17.79 21.78 7.98
N TYR A 27 -16.92 21.08 7.25
CA TYR A 27 -15.83 20.26 7.78
C TYR A 27 -14.50 20.60 7.12
N GLN A 28 -13.42 20.42 7.86
CA GLN A 28 -12.05 20.57 7.39
C GLN A 28 -11.22 19.40 7.90
N GLU A 29 -11.42 18.26 7.22
CA GLU A 29 -10.69 17.03 7.50
C GLU A 29 -9.18 17.28 7.37
N GLN A 30 -8.42 17.05 8.45
CA GLN A 30 -6.98 17.27 8.45
C GLN A 30 -6.32 16.31 7.46
N PRO A 31 -5.48 16.80 6.53
CA PRO A 31 -4.78 15.91 5.61
C PRO A 31 -3.89 14.98 6.43
N CYS A 32 -4.10 13.66 6.33
CA CYS A 32 -3.22 12.76 7.05
C CYS A 32 -1.79 12.92 6.56
N CYS A 33 -0.92 12.94 7.56
CA CYS A 33 0.46 12.52 7.45
C CYS A 33 1.41 13.53 6.80
N ARG A 34 1.04 14.82 6.70
CA ARG A 34 2.01 15.86 6.32
C ARG A 34 2.90 16.23 7.50
N PRO A 35 4.23 16.43 7.29
CA PRO A 35 5.09 16.96 8.33
C PRO A 35 4.64 18.39 8.69
N VAL A 36 4.44 18.66 9.98
CA VAL A 36 4.10 20.00 10.46
C VAL A 36 5.36 20.86 10.34
N SER A 37 5.28 22.01 9.65
CA SER A 37 6.36 22.99 9.69
C SER A 37 6.38 23.64 11.08
N HIS A 38 7.56 23.70 11.71
CA HIS A 38 7.81 24.13 13.09
C HIS A 38 7.40 25.57 13.47
N HIS A 39 6.52 26.24 12.71
CA HIS A 39 6.11 27.60 12.99
C HIS A 39 4.60 27.69 13.27
N ARG A 40 4.31 27.68 14.57
CA ARG A 40 3.05 28.04 15.26
C ARG A 40 1.94 27.00 15.26
N VAL A 41 1.98 26.06 16.21
CA VAL A 41 0.84 25.73 17.10
C VAL A 41 1.41 25.19 18.43
N ARG A 42 0.82 25.61 19.55
CA ARG A 42 1.11 25.11 20.91
C ARG A 42 0.95 23.59 20.98
N HIS A 43 1.89 22.92 21.65
CA HIS A 43 1.86 21.51 22.08
C HIS A 43 0.50 20.79 22.00
N HIS A 44 0.24 20.11 20.89
CA HIS A 44 -0.54 18.88 20.89
C HIS A 44 0.37 17.78 20.34
N ARG A 45 0.45 16.64 21.04
CA ARG A 45 1.29 15.49 20.63
C ARG A 45 0.96 15.14 19.18
N ASP A 46 1.91 15.30 18.27
CA ASP A 46 1.81 14.80 16.91
C ASP A 46 1.68 13.27 16.96
N HIS A 47 0.63 12.71 16.36
CA HIS A 47 0.36 11.27 16.42
C HIS A 47 1.17 10.45 15.43
N ILE A 48 1.89 11.12 14.53
CA ILE A 48 2.67 10.49 13.48
C ILE A 48 4.13 10.70 13.82
N ARG A 49 4.82 9.60 14.08
CA ARG A 49 6.23 9.61 14.44
C ARG A 49 7.04 9.26 13.21
N GLU A 50 8.23 9.84 13.11
CA GLU A 50 9.14 9.65 11.99
C GLU A 50 10.54 9.34 12.52
N PHE A 51 11.22 8.45 11.82
CA PHE A 51 12.64 8.18 12.01
C PHE A 51 13.34 8.24 10.65
N SER A 52 14.41 9.04 10.56
CA SER A 52 15.26 9.11 9.37
C SER A 52 16.68 9.45 9.76
N CYS A 53 17.62 8.72 9.18
CA CYS A 53 19.06 8.97 9.23
C CYS A 53 19.61 9.31 7.83
N GLY A 54 18.76 9.89 6.97
CA GLY A 54 19.04 10.14 5.56
C GLY A 54 18.56 9.00 4.64
N THR A 55 18.93 9.10 3.36
CA THR A 55 18.57 8.14 2.30
C THR A 55 19.34 6.83 2.46
N LEU A 56 18.83 5.94 3.31
CA LEU A 56 19.45 4.66 3.63
C LEU A 56 18.65 3.46 3.10
N PHE A 57 17.64 3.65 2.25
CA PHE A 57 16.92 2.55 1.60
C PHE A 57 16.33 1.55 2.62
N TYR A 58 15.46 2.04 3.51
CA TYR A 58 14.79 1.23 4.54
C TYR A 58 13.80 0.27 3.87
N ARG A 59 14.16 -1.02 3.79
CA ARG A 59 13.42 -1.99 2.95
C ARG A 59 13.03 -3.29 3.65
N THR A 60 13.71 -3.64 4.75
CA THR A 60 13.45 -4.90 5.46
C THR A 60 12.98 -4.60 6.87
N LEU A 61 11.79 -5.06 7.23
CA LEU A 61 11.22 -4.87 8.58
C LEU A 61 11.06 -6.22 9.26
N TYR A 62 11.52 -6.32 10.50
CA TYR A 62 11.22 -7.43 11.38
C TYR A 62 10.74 -6.90 12.73
N MET A 63 9.53 -7.31 13.13
CA MET A 63 8.87 -6.82 14.32
C MET A 63 8.93 -7.86 15.44
N ASN A 64 9.29 -7.43 16.64
CA ASN A 64 9.19 -8.23 17.85
C ASN A 64 8.31 -7.48 18.86
N GLU A 65 7.01 -7.81 18.86
CA GLU A 65 6.01 -7.17 19.74
C GLU A 65 6.30 -7.44 21.23
N GLU A 66 6.77 -8.64 21.59
CA GLU A 66 7.09 -9.01 22.98
C GLU A 66 8.19 -8.13 23.59
N ARG A 67 9.17 -7.76 22.77
CA ARG A 67 10.28 -6.88 23.18
C ARG A 67 10.05 -5.42 22.79
N ASN A 68 8.87 -5.05 22.29
CA ASN A 68 8.54 -3.69 21.86
C ASN A 68 9.60 -3.08 20.92
N THR A 69 10.12 -3.90 19.99
CA THR A 69 11.28 -3.54 19.16
C THR A 69 11.02 -3.81 17.67
N LEU A 70 11.30 -2.81 16.83
CA LEU A 70 11.26 -2.92 15.37
C LEU A 70 12.68 -2.92 14.83
N TYR A 71 13.09 -4.03 14.24
CA TYR A 71 14.35 -4.14 13.53
C TYR A 71 14.19 -3.69 12.08
N VAL A 72 15.07 -2.80 11.62
CA VAL A 72 15.03 -2.28 10.25
C VAL A 72 16.35 -2.52 9.54
N GLY A 73 16.30 -3.24 8.44
CA GLY A 73 17.40 -3.42 7.51
C GLY A 73 17.46 -2.28 6.50
N ALA A 74 18.59 -1.59 6.47
CA ALA A 74 18.88 -0.46 5.61
C ALA A 74 20.22 -0.66 4.88
N MET A 75 20.72 0.39 4.23
CA MET A 75 22.04 0.45 3.62
C MET A 75 23.10 0.58 4.71
N ASP A 76 24.05 -0.36 4.70
CA ASP A 76 25.17 -0.56 5.62
C ASP A 76 24.79 -0.74 7.10
N ARG A 77 23.49 -0.80 7.44
CA ARG A 77 23.02 -0.75 8.82
C ARG A 77 21.81 -1.64 9.11
N VAL A 78 21.76 -2.14 10.33
CA VAL A 78 20.54 -2.66 10.97
C VAL A 78 20.19 -1.73 12.13
N PHE A 79 18.97 -1.22 12.17
CA PHE A 79 18.47 -0.39 13.28
C PHE A 79 17.61 -1.23 14.23
N LYS A 80 17.65 -0.87 15.51
CA LYS A 80 16.78 -1.39 16.58
C LYS A 80 15.95 -0.24 17.12
N LEU A 81 14.73 -0.08 16.62
CA LEU A 81 13.86 1.04 16.97
C LEU A 81 12.90 0.66 18.09
N ASN A 82 12.58 1.61 18.95
CA ASN A 82 11.52 1.47 19.93
C ASN A 82 10.16 1.55 19.21
N MET A 83 9.36 0.50 19.29
CA MET A 83 8.06 0.46 18.60
C MET A 83 7.05 1.44 19.21
N SER A 84 7.12 1.70 20.52
CA SER A 84 6.20 2.63 21.19
C SER A 84 6.41 4.07 20.78
N ASP A 85 7.59 4.43 20.28
CA ASP A 85 7.87 5.73 19.67
C ASP A 85 9.16 5.67 18.85
N ILE A 86 9.04 5.53 17.53
CA ILE A 86 10.22 5.38 16.66
C ILE A 86 11.11 6.62 16.65
N SER A 87 10.55 7.81 16.94
CA SER A 87 11.27 9.09 16.89
C SER A 87 12.29 9.26 18.04
N GLN A 88 12.18 8.45 19.08
CA GLN A 88 13.11 8.45 20.22
C GLN A 88 14.39 7.64 19.95
N SER A 89 14.44 6.91 18.84
CA SER A 89 15.59 6.08 18.49
C SER A 89 16.69 6.93 17.85
N HIS A 90 17.95 6.62 18.11
CA HIS A 90 19.11 7.36 17.62
C HIS A 90 19.86 6.62 16.51
N CYS A 91 20.27 7.35 15.48
CA CYS A 91 20.93 6.81 14.28
C CYS A 91 22.23 6.03 14.52
N GLU A 92 23.01 6.39 15.55
CA GLU A 92 24.32 5.78 15.82
C GLU A 92 24.25 4.75 16.94
N ARG A 93 23.58 5.09 18.05
CA ARG A 93 23.52 4.24 19.24
C ARG A 93 22.63 3.01 19.03
N ASP A 94 21.53 3.17 18.31
CA ASP A 94 20.50 2.15 18.16
C ASP A 94 20.65 1.43 16.80
N ALA A 95 21.89 1.33 16.30
CA ALA A 95 22.24 0.73 15.02
C ALA A 95 23.49 -0.15 15.10
N LEU A 96 23.53 -1.20 14.28
CA LEU A 96 24.73 -1.98 13.99
C LEU A 96 25.19 -1.68 12.57
N LEU A 97 26.46 -1.30 12.44
CA LEU A 97 27.14 -1.09 11.17
C LEU A 97 27.59 -2.43 10.58
N LEU A 98 27.16 -2.70 9.35
CA LEU A 98 27.55 -3.84 8.55
C LEU A 98 28.02 -3.33 7.18
N GLU A 99 29.13 -2.59 7.16
CA GLU A 99 29.64 -2.00 5.92
C GLU A 99 30.14 -3.05 4.92
N ALA A 100 30.07 -2.70 3.63
CA ALA A 100 30.50 -3.59 2.57
C ALA A 100 32.02 -3.82 2.57
N SER A 101 32.44 -5.08 2.47
CA SER A 101 33.87 -5.43 2.53
C SER A 101 34.63 -5.30 1.20
N ASN A 102 33.93 -5.27 0.06
CA ASN A 102 34.53 -5.40 -1.28
C ASN A 102 34.12 -4.28 -2.25
N VAL A 103 34.07 -3.03 -1.79
CA VAL A 103 33.60 -1.86 -2.57
C VAL A 103 34.39 -1.68 -3.87
N ALA A 104 35.72 -1.62 -3.81
CA ALA A 104 36.57 -1.38 -4.98
C ALA A 104 36.38 -2.42 -6.10
N ARG A 105 36.17 -3.69 -5.72
CA ARG A 105 35.91 -4.79 -6.68
C ARG A 105 34.51 -4.71 -7.29
N CYS A 106 33.54 -4.18 -6.57
CA CYS A 106 32.21 -3.93 -7.11
C CYS A 106 32.25 -2.78 -8.12
N VAL A 107 32.94 -1.68 -7.78
CA VAL A 107 33.11 -0.52 -8.67
C VAL A 107 33.87 -0.91 -9.94
N SER A 108 34.91 -1.75 -9.84
CA SER A 108 35.64 -2.23 -11.02
C SER A 108 34.80 -3.08 -11.99
N LYS A 109 33.65 -3.61 -11.53
CA LYS A 109 32.65 -4.29 -12.37
C LYS A 109 31.62 -3.34 -12.98
N GLY A 110 31.82 -2.03 -12.88
CA GLY A 110 30.96 -1.00 -13.48
C GLY A 110 29.69 -0.68 -12.68
N LYS A 111 29.67 -1.00 -11.38
CA LYS A 111 28.54 -0.77 -10.47
C LYS A 111 28.69 0.53 -9.71
N SER A 112 27.57 1.19 -9.39
CA SER A 112 27.55 2.48 -8.70
C SER A 112 28.05 2.39 -7.26
N GLU A 113 29.05 3.19 -6.91
CA GLU A 113 29.59 3.23 -5.54
C GLU A 113 28.60 3.70 -4.46
N PRO A 114 27.79 4.77 -4.65
CA PRO A 114 26.94 5.28 -3.58
C PRO A 114 25.72 4.42 -3.29
N PHE A 115 25.38 3.46 -4.16
CA PHE A 115 24.18 2.63 -4.02
C PHE A 115 24.46 1.14 -4.21
N GLU A 116 24.85 0.69 -5.40
CA GLU A 116 25.02 -0.75 -5.69
C GLU A 116 26.18 -1.39 -4.92
N CYS A 117 27.28 -0.67 -4.73
CA CYS A 117 28.46 -1.16 -4.03
C CYS A 117 28.44 -0.90 -2.51
N ARG A 118 27.24 -0.84 -1.94
CA ARG A 118 27.00 -0.80 -0.48
C ARG A 118 26.41 -2.12 -0.01
N ASN A 119 26.34 -2.32 1.31
CA ASN A 119 25.71 -3.50 1.88
C ASN A 119 24.25 -3.21 2.20
N HIS A 120 23.34 -3.67 1.35
CA HIS A 120 21.91 -3.51 1.62
C HIS A 120 21.39 -4.72 2.37
N ILE A 121 20.87 -4.51 3.59
CA ILE A 121 20.28 -5.58 4.38
C ILE A 121 18.93 -6.01 3.75
N ARG A 122 18.79 -7.31 3.50
CA ARG A 122 17.66 -7.90 2.77
C ARG A 122 16.95 -9.02 3.52
N VAL A 123 17.60 -9.60 4.53
CA VAL A 123 17.00 -10.64 5.39
C VAL A 123 17.23 -10.27 6.84
N LEU A 124 16.15 -10.27 7.62
CA LEU A 124 16.13 -10.20 9.08
C LEU A 124 15.19 -11.29 9.56
N GLN A 125 15.70 -12.29 10.28
CA GLN A 125 14.92 -13.43 10.77
C GLN A 125 15.34 -13.82 12.19
N PRO A 126 14.40 -14.11 13.11
CA PRO A 126 14.73 -14.67 14.41
C PRO A 126 15.24 -16.10 14.26
N LEU A 127 16.21 -16.50 15.08
CA LEU A 127 16.70 -17.89 15.07
C LEU A 127 15.77 -18.87 15.80
N GLY A 128 14.82 -18.35 16.58
CA GLY A 128 13.88 -19.11 17.41
C GLY A 128 14.35 -19.37 18.85
N ASP A 129 15.58 -18.99 19.19
CA ASP A 129 16.13 -19.07 20.55
C ASP A 129 15.71 -17.91 21.47
N GLY A 130 15.06 -16.89 20.92
CA GLY A 130 14.64 -15.69 21.64
C GLY A 130 15.75 -14.70 21.95
N GLU A 131 16.97 -14.92 21.45
CA GLU A 131 18.17 -14.13 21.78
C GLU A 131 18.92 -13.61 20.55
N ARG A 132 18.82 -14.29 19.40
CA ARG A 132 19.65 -14.03 18.22
C ARG A 132 18.82 -13.71 16.98
N LEU A 133 19.43 -12.92 16.11
CA LEU A 133 18.89 -12.48 14.84
C LEU A 133 19.83 -12.87 13.70
N TYR A 134 19.28 -13.55 12.69
CA TYR A 134 19.95 -13.86 11.43
C TYR A 134 19.79 -12.65 10.50
N VAL A 135 20.91 -12.20 9.94
CA VAL A 135 20.99 -11.01 9.07
C VAL A 135 21.71 -11.39 7.78
N CYS A 136 21.17 -11.02 6.62
CA CYS A 136 21.87 -11.18 5.34
C CYS A 136 21.75 -9.91 4.49
N GLY A 137 22.83 -9.52 3.83
CA GLY A 137 22.89 -8.34 2.98
C GLY A 137 23.70 -8.53 1.71
N THR A 138 23.49 -7.63 0.74
CA THR A 138 24.09 -7.68 -0.60
C THR A 138 25.61 -7.56 -0.59
N ASN A 139 26.17 -6.86 0.42
CA ASN A 139 27.59 -6.66 0.66
C ASN A 139 28.39 -6.32 -0.62
N ALA A 140 27.96 -5.27 -1.33
CA ALA A 140 28.55 -4.82 -2.59
C ALA A 140 28.63 -5.93 -3.65
N HIS A 141 27.49 -6.52 -4.01
CA HIS A 141 27.42 -7.64 -4.95
C HIS A 141 28.30 -8.84 -4.53
N SER A 142 28.37 -9.11 -3.23
CA SER A 142 29.08 -10.26 -2.65
C SER A 142 28.35 -10.74 -1.38
N PRO A 143 27.13 -11.29 -1.52
CA PRO A 143 26.21 -11.52 -0.42
C PRO A 143 26.85 -12.19 0.79
N LYS A 144 26.54 -11.66 1.97
CA LYS A 144 27.11 -12.11 3.24
C LYS A 144 26.02 -12.14 4.29
N ASP A 145 26.12 -13.13 5.18
CA ASP A 145 25.23 -13.33 6.32
C ASP A 145 25.99 -13.29 7.65
N TRP A 146 25.25 -12.94 8.69
CA TRP A 146 25.70 -12.79 10.06
C TRP A 146 24.63 -13.32 11.01
N VAL A 147 25.06 -13.69 12.20
CA VAL A 147 24.17 -13.84 13.35
C VAL A 147 24.64 -12.89 14.43
N VAL A 148 23.71 -12.15 14.98
CA VAL A 148 23.94 -11.11 15.99
C VAL A 148 22.95 -11.29 17.12
N TYR A 149 23.26 -10.74 18.30
CA TYR A 149 22.30 -10.68 19.38
C TYR A 149 21.17 -9.70 19.07
N LEU A 150 20.01 -9.87 19.70
CA LEU A 150 18.86 -8.97 19.57
C LEU A 150 19.13 -7.54 20.08
N ASN A 151 20.17 -7.32 20.89
CA ASN A 151 20.64 -5.98 21.23
C ASN A 151 21.56 -5.35 20.16
N LEU A 152 21.70 -6.01 19.00
CA LEU A 152 22.55 -5.62 17.88
C LEU A 152 24.06 -5.63 18.18
N THR A 153 24.54 -6.53 19.03
CA THR A 153 25.97 -6.80 19.18
C THR A 153 26.42 -8.07 18.45
N HIS A 154 27.68 -8.08 18.01
CA HIS A 154 28.28 -9.27 17.41
C HIS A 154 28.43 -10.39 18.43
N LEU A 155 28.24 -11.63 17.97
CA LEU A 155 28.59 -12.81 18.75
C LEU A 155 30.12 -12.85 18.98
N PRO A 156 30.60 -13.38 20.12
CA PRO A 156 32.01 -13.70 20.27
C PRO A 156 32.40 -14.91 19.41
N ARG A 157 33.69 -15.04 19.04
CA ARG A 157 34.17 -16.06 18.09
C ARG A 157 33.82 -17.50 18.46
N HIS A 158 33.73 -17.82 19.75
CA HIS A 158 33.42 -19.17 20.23
C HIS A 158 31.93 -19.53 20.09
N GLU A 159 31.06 -18.56 19.80
CA GLU A 159 29.62 -18.76 19.58
C GLU A 159 29.21 -18.66 18.11
N TYR A 160 30.19 -18.59 17.20
CA TYR A 160 29.91 -18.49 15.77
C TYR A 160 29.13 -19.69 15.28
N ILE A 161 28.05 -19.42 14.54
CA ILE A 161 27.16 -20.45 14.02
C ILE A 161 27.77 -21.05 12.74
N PRO A 162 27.95 -22.38 12.67
CA PRO A 162 28.43 -23.05 11.47
C PRO A 162 27.56 -22.75 10.25
N GLY A 163 28.18 -22.59 9.08
CA GLY A 163 27.47 -22.32 7.82
C GLY A 163 27.06 -20.85 7.61
N VAL A 164 27.34 -19.97 8.56
CA VAL A 164 27.16 -18.50 8.44
C VAL A 164 28.47 -17.85 7.97
N GLY A 165 28.36 -16.88 7.07
CA GLY A 165 29.46 -16.06 6.53
C GLY A 165 29.43 -15.90 5.01
N LEU A 166 28.80 -16.83 4.29
CA LEU A 166 28.54 -16.77 2.85
C LEU A 166 27.02 -16.64 2.61
N GLY A 167 26.59 -15.51 2.06
CA GLY A 167 25.18 -15.18 1.82
C GLY A 167 24.67 -15.58 0.43
N VAL A 168 25.49 -16.23 -0.40
CA VAL A 168 25.11 -16.67 -1.76
C VAL A 168 23.89 -17.59 -1.68
N ALA A 169 22.87 -17.32 -2.52
CA ALA A 169 21.57 -17.99 -2.52
C ALA A 169 20.71 -17.77 -1.25
N LYS A 170 21.21 -17.06 -0.23
CA LYS A 170 20.46 -16.71 0.99
C LYS A 170 19.88 -15.30 0.94
N CYS A 171 20.57 -14.37 0.25
CA CYS A 171 20.11 -13.02 -0.05
C CYS A 171 20.70 -12.55 -1.40
N PRO A 172 20.17 -11.47 -2.03
CA PRO A 172 20.51 -11.12 -3.40
C PRO A 172 21.86 -10.42 -3.52
N TYR A 173 22.43 -10.46 -4.73
CA TYR A 173 23.62 -9.67 -5.09
C TYR A 173 23.28 -8.20 -5.32
N ASP A 174 22.19 -7.93 -6.03
CA ASP A 174 21.76 -6.59 -6.43
C ASP A 174 20.72 -6.04 -5.43
N PRO A 175 20.88 -4.80 -4.94
CA PRO A 175 19.91 -4.20 -4.03
C PRO A 175 18.52 -3.96 -4.64
N ALA A 176 18.38 -3.96 -5.97
CA ALA A 176 17.11 -3.81 -6.66
C ALA A 176 16.36 -5.15 -6.85
N ASP A 177 16.98 -6.29 -6.56
CA ASP A 177 16.33 -7.59 -6.72
C ASP A 177 15.30 -7.84 -5.61
N ASN A 178 14.13 -8.36 -6.01
CA ASN A 178 13.11 -8.82 -5.09
C ASN A 178 13.44 -10.25 -4.63
N SER A 179 13.61 -10.41 -3.32
CA SER A 179 13.99 -11.67 -2.68
C SER A 179 13.13 -11.90 -1.45
N THR A 180 13.09 -13.14 -0.99
CA THR A 180 12.37 -13.51 0.22
C THR A 180 13.13 -14.58 0.99
N ALA A 181 12.96 -14.64 2.31
CA ALA A 181 13.50 -15.70 3.11
C ALA A 181 12.70 -15.89 4.40
N VAL A 182 12.68 -17.13 4.89
CA VAL A 182 12.05 -17.52 6.16
C VAL A 182 12.96 -18.50 6.90
N TRP A 183 13.13 -18.27 8.20
CA TRP A 183 13.87 -19.19 9.07
C TRP A 183 12.90 -20.22 9.66
N VAL A 184 13.15 -21.50 9.39
CA VAL A 184 12.32 -22.63 9.81
C VAL A 184 13.06 -23.40 10.89
N THR A 185 12.49 -23.45 12.09
CA THR A 185 13.09 -24.14 13.25
C THR A 185 12.72 -25.61 13.31
N GLU A 186 11.51 -25.97 12.86
CA GLU A 186 10.92 -27.30 13.04
C GLU A 186 10.44 -27.94 11.72
N GLY A 187 10.47 -29.28 11.68
CA GLY A 187 9.99 -30.09 10.56
C GLY A 187 11.04 -30.41 9.48
N ASN A 188 12.22 -29.83 9.56
CA ASN A 188 13.35 -30.14 8.68
C ASN A 188 14.00 -31.51 9.01
N PRO A 189 14.84 -32.06 8.10
CA PRO A 189 15.58 -33.29 8.34
C PRO A 189 16.42 -33.23 9.62
N GLY A 190 16.24 -34.24 10.47
CA GLY A 190 16.92 -34.31 11.77
C GLY A 190 16.46 -33.28 12.81
N GLY A 191 15.37 -32.55 12.56
CA GLY A 191 14.89 -31.50 13.46
C GLY A 191 15.82 -30.28 13.53
N LEU A 192 16.63 -30.05 12.48
CA LEU A 192 17.63 -28.99 12.45
C LEU A 192 17.05 -27.69 11.84
N PRO A 193 17.39 -26.51 12.38
CA PRO A 193 16.91 -25.25 11.83
C PRO A 193 17.55 -24.96 10.46
N ALA A 194 16.81 -24.26 9.61
CA ALA A 194 17.26 -23.92 8.26
C ALA A 194 16.67 -22.59 7.78
N LEU A 195 17.46 -21.86 6.99
CA LEU A 195 16.97 -20.76 6.18
C LEU A 195 16.47 -21.29 4.83
N TYR A 196 15.23 -20.97 4.51
CA TYR A 196 14.66 -21.11 3.19
C TYR A 196 14.67 -19.73 2.51
N ALA A 197 15.18 -19.64 1.29
CA ALA A 197 15.34 -18.35 0.59
C ALA A 197 14.98 -18.48 -0.89
N GLY A 198 14.31 -17.46 -1.42
CA GLY A 198 14.08 -17.25 -2.85
C GLY A 198 14.83 -15.99 -3.29
N THR A 199 15.85 -16.14 -4.13
CA THR A 199 16.69 -15.02 -4.58
C THR A 199 17.40 -15.32 -5.90
N ASN A 200 18.21 -14.39 -6.39
CA ASN A 200 19.16 -14.64 -7.47
C ASN A 200 20.54 -14.99 -6.90
N ALA A 201 21.09 -16.14 -7.29
CA ALA A 201 22.35 -16.65 -6.77
C ALA A 201 23.59 -16.18 -7.55
N GLU A 202 23.42 -15.38 -8.60
CA GLU A 202 24.52 -14.95 -9.46
C GLU A 202 24.50 -13.45 -9.76
N PHE A 203 25.70 -12.86 -9.95
CA PHE A 203 25.87 -11.43 -10.27
C PHE A 203 25.19 -11.02 -11.59
N THR A 204 25.16 -11.92 -12.57
CA THR A 204 24.54 -11.70 -13.89
C THR A 204 23.02 -11.77 -13.88
N LYS A 205 22.42 -12.13 -12.73
CA LYS A 205 21.00 -12.41 -12.56
C LYS A 205 20.46 -13.62 -13.33
N ALA A 206 21.33 -14.49 -13.84
CA ALA A 206 20.95 -15.65 -14.65
C ALA A 206 20.51 -16.88 -13.85
N ASP A 207 20.66 -16.88 -12.52
CA ASP A 207 20.40 -18.05 -11.66
C ASP A 207 19.36 -17.74 -10.55
N PRO A 208 18.07 -17.55 -10.90
CA PRO A 208 17.02 -17.50 -9.90
C PRO A 208 16.90 -18.85 -9.18
N VAL A 209 16.83 -18.83 -7.86
CA VAL A 209 16.87 -20.04 -7.05
C VAL A 209 15.91 -19.98 -5.87
N ILE A 210 15.23 -21.09 -5.60
CA ILE A 210 14.65 -21.40 -4.29
C ILE A 210 15.61 -22.37 -3.59
N PHE A 211 16.11 -21.97 -2.43
CA PHE A 211 17.25 -22.55 -1.75
C PHE A 211 16.95 -22.85 -0.27
N ARG A 212 17.55 -23.93 0.25
CA ARG A 212 17.70 -24.17 1.69
C ARG A 212 19.17 -24.40 1.97
N ASN A 213 19.70 -23.75 3.01
CA ASN A 213 21.09 -23.89 3.39
C ASN A 213 21.46 -25.31 3.87
N ASP A 214 22.77 -25.57 3.92
CA ASP A 214 23.31 -26.75 4.59
C ASP A 214 22.79 -26.82 6.04
N LEU A 215 22.40 -28.01 6.49
CA LEU A 215 21.89 -28.22 7.83
C LEU A 215 23.04 -28.66 8.74
N PHE A 216 23.28 -27.86 9.78
CA PHE A 216 24.29 -28.12 10.78
C PHE A 216 23.66 -28.47 12.11
N ASP A 217 24.26 -29.42 12.80
CA ASP A 217 24.01 -29.61 14.22
C ASP A 217 24.81 -28.54 14.99
N PHE A 218 24.11 -27.55 15.54
CA PHE A 218 24.74 -26.43 16.25
C PHE A 218 25.47 -26.84 17.54
N ARG A 219 25.19 -28.02 18.11
CA ARG A 219 25.90 -28.52 19.29
C ARG A 219 27.25 -29.11 18.94
N THR A 220 27.32 -29.86 17.85
CA THR A 220 28.54 -30.56 17.42
C THR A 220 29.33 -29.82 16.35
N GLY A 221 28.73 -28.81 15.71
CA GLY A 221 29.30 -28.08 14.59
C GLY A 221 29.33 -28.86 13.27
N GLN A 222 28.80 -30.09 13.24
CA GLN A 222 28.89 -30.96 12.08
C GLN A 222 27.78 -30.68 11.07
N LYS A 223 28.15 -30.63 9.78
CA LYS A 223 27.18 -30.65 8.69
C LYS A 223 26.52 -32.04 8.62
N LYS A 224 25.20 -32.09 8.75
CA LYS A 224 24.41 -33.33 8.67
C LYS A 224 23.74 -33.52 7.32
N PHE A 225 23.24 -32.45 6.72
CA PHE A 225 22.58 -32.50 5.40
C PHE A 225 23.11 -31.39 4.50
N ASN A 226 23.22 -31.69 3.20
CA ASN A 226 23.59 -30.69 2.20
C ASN A 226 22.41 -29.76 1.89
N PHE A 227 22.74 -28.58 1.36
CA PHE A 227 21.80 -27.62 0.84
C PHE A 227 20.89 -28.22 -0.23
N LYS A 228 19.74 -27.60 -0.41
CA LYS A 228 18.79 -27.94 -1.47
C LYS A 228 18.52 -26.73 -2.34
N ARG A 229 18.36 -26.95 -3.64
CA ARG A 229 18.08 -25.88 -4.61
C ARG A 229 17.17 -26.31 -5.75
N THR A 230 16.52 -25.35 -6.39
CA THR A 230 15.88 -25.58 -7.69
C THR A 230 16.91 -25.93 -8.77
N LEU A 231 16.45 -26.59 -9.83
CA LEU A 231 17.31 -27.02 -10.92
C LEU A 231 17.88 -25.78 -11.64
N LYS A 232 19.20 -25.76 -11.81
CA LYS A 232 19.92 -24.62 -12.39
C LYS A 232 19.67 -24.55 -13.90
N TYR A 233 19.41 -23.34 -14.41
CA TYR A 233 19.21 -23.07 -15.84
C TYR A 233 18.03 -23.81 -16.51
N ASP A 234 17.04 -24.26 -15.72
CA ASP A 234 15.80 -24.84 -16.24
C ASP A 234 14.64 -23.85 -16.07
N SER A 235 14.19 -23.26 -17.19
CA SER A 235 13.12 -22.26 -17.20
C SER A 235 11.75 -22.83 -16.81
N LYS A 236 11.53 -24.16 -16.88
CA LYS A 236 10.29 -24.77 -16.37
C LYS A 236 10.19 -24.63 -14.86
N TRP A 237 11.34 -24.58 -14.17
CA TRP A 237 11.40 -24.43 -12.73
C TRP A 237 11.24 -22.97 -12.31
N LEU A 238 12.09 -22.09 -12.81
CA LEU A 238 12.09 -20.65 -12.54
C LEU A 238 12.61 -19.87 -13.75
N ASP A 239 11.90 -18.82 -14.17
CA ASP A 239 12.33 -17.96 -15.29
C ASP A 239 12.17 -16.46 -14.98
N LYS A 240 13.30 -15.75 -14.80
CA LYS A 240 13.34 -14.31 -14.45
C LYS A 240 12.43 -13.94 -13.28
N THR A 241 12.53 -14.72 -12.21
CA THR A 241 11.65 -14.66 -11.05
C THR A 241 11.87 -13.43 -10.17
N ASN A 242 10.78 -12.82 -9.70
CA ASN A 242 10.74 -11.80 -8.66
C ASN A 242 9.95 -12.32 -7.46
N PHE A 243 10.61 -12.52 -6.32
CA PHE A 243 9.99 -13.07 -5.11
C PHE A 243 9.29 -11.99 -4.28
N VAL A 244 8.13 -12.32 -3.72
CA VAL A 244 7.33 -11.37 -2.92
C VAL A 244 7.11 -11.81 -1.47
N GLY A 245 7.26 -13.11 -1.17
CA GLY A 245 7.09 -13.62 0.20
C GLY A 245 7.33 -15.13 0.30
N SER A 246 7.65 -15.59 1.51
CA SER A 246 7.78 -17.01 1.84
C SER A 246 7.26 -17.29 3.24
N PHE A 247 6.58 -18.41 3.43
CA PHE A 247 5.89 -18.75 4.68
C PHE A 247 6.12 -20.19 5.07
N ASP A 248 6.34 -20.41 6.37
CA ASP A 248 6.34 -21.72 7.00
C ASP A 248 4.90 -22.11 7.37
N VAL A 249 4.35 -23.16 6.74
CA VAL A 249 3.02 -23.67 7.08
C VAL A 249 3.00 -25.19 7.05
N GLY A 250 2.78 -25.79 8.23
CA GLY A 250 2.68 -27.25 8.39
C GLY A 250 3.96 -27.98 7.98
N GLU A 251 3.83 -28.95 7.08
CA GLU A 251 4.96 -29.74 6.56
C GLU A 251 5.68 -29.07 5.37
N TYR A 252 5.21 -27.90 4.94
CA TYR A 252 5.66 -27.24 3.73
C TYR A 252 6.25 -25.85 4.00
N VAL A 253 7.08 -25.41 3.07
CA VAL A 253 7.45 -23.99 2.93
C VAL A 253 6.89 -23.50 1.60
N TYR A 254 6.13 -22.41 1.65
CA TYR A 254 5.51 -21.78 0.49
C TYR A 254 6.33 -20.59 0.02
N PHE A 255 6.39 -20.39 -1.29
CA PHE A 255 7.05 -19.26 -1.93
C PHE A 255 6.10 -18.60 -2.92
N PHE A 256 5.98 -17.28 -2.82
CA PHE A 256 5.15 -16.47 -3.71
C PHE A 256 6.06 -15.59 -4.56
N PHE A 257 5.81 -15.59 -5.87
CA PHE A 257 6.63 -14.84 -6.82
C PHE A 257 5.88 -14.59 -8.13
N ARG A 258 6.41 -13.68 -8.95
CA ARG A 258 6.04 -13.56 -10.36
C ARG A 258 7.22 -13.89 -11.26
N GLU A 259 6.96 -14.49 -12.41
CA GLU A 259 7.97 -14.95 -13.34
C GLU A 259 7.46 -14.90 -14.78
N THR A 260 8.33 -15.11 -15.76
CA THR A 260 7.92 -15.24 -17.16
C THR A 260 7.06 -16.50 -17.36
N ALA A 261 5.90 -16.36 -18.00
CA ALA A 261 4.97 -17.45 -18.23
C ALA A 261 5.40 -18.32 -19.42
N VAL A 262 6.23 -19.33 -19.16
CA VAL A 262 6.74 -20.26 -20.19
C VAL A 262 5.59 -20.99 -20.92
N GLU A 263 4.49 -21.27 -20.22
CA GLU A 263 3.30 -21.90 -20.80
C GLU A 263 2.51 -21.01 -21.76
N PHE A 264 2.77 -19.71 -21.76
CA PHE A 264 2.11 -18.71 -22.60
C PHE A 264 2.99 -18.25 -23.78
N MET A 265 4.24 -18.71 -23.88
CA MET A 265 5.20 -18.26 -24.89
C MET A 265 4.73 -18.44 -26.34
N ASN A 266 3.91 -19.46 -26.63
CA ASN A 266 3.34 -19.68 -27.97
C ASN A 266 2.26 -18.66 -28.35
N CYS A 267 1.69 -17.95 -27.36
CA CYS A 267 0.65 -16.94 -27.54
C CYS A 267 1.18 -15.51 -27.40
N GLY A 268 2.29 -15.32 -26.67
CA GLY A 268 2.92 -14.02 -26.45
C GLY A 268 3.88 -14.05 -25.27
N LYS A 269 4.31 -12.87 -24.82
CA LYS A 269 5.08 -12.73 -23.57
C LYS A 269 4.14 -12.25 -22.48
N ALA A 270 4.05 -13.00 -21.40
CA ALA A 270 3.31 -12.63 -20.20
C ALA A 270 4.14 -12.95 -18.96
N VAL A 271 3.88 -12.23 -17.88
CA VAL A 271 4.38 -12.53 -16.54
C VAL A 271 3.22 -13.14 -15.77
N TYR A 272 3.42 -14.27 -15.09
CA TYR A 272 2.40 -14.86 -14.22
C TYR A 272 2.86 -14.94 -12.77
N SER A 273 1.88 -14.77 -11.89
CA SER A 273 2.04 -14.98 -10.45
C SER A 273 1.94 -16.45 -10.09
N ARG A 274 2.80 -16.88 -9.16
CA ARG A 274 2.95 -18.25 -8.74
C ARG A 274 2.92 -18.37 -7.21
N VAL A 275 2.36 -19.47 -6.76
CA VAL A 275 2.68 -20.06 -5.47
C VAL A 275 3.42 -21.37 -5.72
N ALA A 276 4.56 -21.54 -5.07
CA ALA A 276 5.31 -22.78 -5.05
C ALA A 276 5.38 -23.35 -3.64
N ARG A 277 5.57 -24.66 -3.53
CA ARG A 277 5.79 -25.35 -2.26
C ARG A 277 6.92 -26.35 -2.35
N VAL A 278 7.56 -26.60 -1.21
CA VAL A 278 8.52 -27.69 -0.99
C VAL A 278 8.23 -28.35 0.36
N CYS A 279 8.48 -29.64 0.50
CA CYS A 279 8.41 -30.32 1.78
C CYS A 279 9.62 -29.96 2.65
N LYS A 280 9.38 -29.73 3.94
CA LYS A 280 10.48 -29.47 4.89
C LYS A 280 11.45 -30.64 4.96
N GLN A 281 10.94 -31.87 5.04
CA GLN A 281 11.72 -33.12 5.10
C GLN A 281 12.45 -33.50 3.79
N ASP A 282 12.37 -32.68 2.73
CA ASP A 282 13.02 -33.01 1.46
C ASP A 282 14.55 -33.03 1.61
N ASN A 283 15.16 -34.17 1.28
CA ASN A 283 16.60 -34.35 1.25
C ASN A 283 17.15 -34.66 -0.16
N GLY A 284 16.37 -34.42 -1.21
CA GLY A 284 16.70 -34.71 -2.60
C GLY A 284 16.62 -36.20 -2.92
N GLY A 285 17.08 -36.57 -4.12
CA GLY A 285 17.17 -37.95 -4.57
C GLY A 285 18.51 -38.60 -4.20
N LYS A 286 18.59 -39.93 -4.28
CA LYS A 286 19.80 -40.68 -3.88
C LYS A 286 20.99 -40.45 -4.81
N HIS A 287 20.77 -40.51 -6.12
CA HIS A 287 21.81 -40.36 -7.15
C HIS A 287 21.49 -39.19 -8.07
N ILE A 288 20.28 -39.18 -8.62
CA ILE A 288 19.74 -38.10 -9.45
C ILE A 288 19.15 -37.04 -8.50
N LEU A 289 19.36 -35.74 -8.80
CA LEU A 289 18.80 -34.63 -8.02
C LEU A 289 19.21 -34.63 -6.53
N SER A 290 20.43 -35.06 -6.20
CA SER A 290 20.90 -35.15 -4.81
C SER A 290 20.99 -33.82 -4.08
N GLN A 291 21.25 -32.72 -4.79
CA GLN A 291 21.23 -31.36 -4.23
C GLN A 291 19.99 -30.56 -4.68
N ASN A 292 19.07 -31.20 -5.38
CA ASN A 292 17.87 -30.55 -5.89
C ASN A 292 16.63 -30.97 -5.09
N TRP A 293 15.62 -30.10 -5.10
CA TRP A 293 14.31 -30.46 -4.56
C TRP A 293 13.69 -31.61 -5.36
N VAL A 294 13.06 -32.56 -4.68
CA VAL A 294 12.26 -33.62 -5.33
C VAL A 294 10.79 -33.56 -4.90
N THR A 295 10.42 -32.48 -4.22
CA THR A 295 9.04 -32.15 -3.82
C THR A 295 8.58 -30.77 -4.33
N TYR A 296 9.41 -30.07 -5.10
CA TYR A 296 9.10 -28.74 -5.63
C TYR A 296 7.96 -28.80 -6.66
N LEU A 297 6.90 -28.03 -6.39
CA LEU A 297 5.80 -27.78 -7.32
C LEU A 297 5.41 -26.31 -7.28
N LYS A 298 4.90 -25.79 -8.42
CA LYS A 298 4.33 -24.44 -8.53
C LYS A 298 2.98 -24.44 -9.26
N ALA A 299 2.10 -23.54 -8.89
CA ALA A 299 0.80 -23.31 -9.52
C ALA A 299 0.60 -21.83 -9.84
N ARG A 300 -0.18 -21.51 -10.88
CA ARG A 300 -0.58 -20.12 -11.20
C ARG A 300 -1.53 -19.62 -10.11
N LEU A 301 -1.35 -18.38 -9.64
CA LEU A 301 -2.34 -17.68 -8.83
C LEU A 301 -3.31 -16.94 -9.76
N ASN A 302 -4.60 -17.18 -9.61
CA ASN A 302 -5.62 -16.46 -10.36
C ASN A 302 -6.16 -15.29 -9.52
N CYS A 303 -5.97 -14.06 -9.98
CA CYS A 303 -6.66 -12.86 -9.48
C CYS A 303 -7.33 -12.18 -10.66
N SER A 304 -8.65 -12.29 -10.79
CA SER A 304 -9.37 -11.84 -11.98
C SER A 304 -10.76 -11.30 -11.68
N ILE A 305 -11.20 -10.30 -12.44
CA ILE A 305 -12.62 -9.89 -12.44
C ILE A 305 -13.40 -10.91 -13.29
N PRO A 306 -14.52 -11.45 -12.79
CA PRO A 306 -15.31 -12.45 -13.50
C PRO A 306 -15.96 -11.88 -14.77
N GLY A 307 -16.17 -12.73 -15.76
CA GLY A 307 -16.82 -12.42 -17.03
C GLY A 307 -16.60 -13.55 -18.04
N GLU A 308 -17.24 -13.50 -19.21
CA GLU A 308 -16.95 -14.45 -20.31
C GLU A 308 -15.46 -14.42 -20.69
N PHE A 309 -14.87 -13.23 -20.63
CA PHE A 309 -13.43 -12.99 -20.75
C PHE A 309 -12.94 -12.36 -19.45
N PRO A 310 -12.40 -13.16 -18.51
CA PRO A 310 -11.92 -12.62 -17.24
C PRO A 310 -10.79 -11.61 -17.44
N PHE A 311 -10.80 -10.54 -16.65
CA PHE A 311 -9.72 -9.54 -16.65
C PHE A 311 -8.72 -9.90 -15.56
N TYR A 312 -7.49 -10.29 -15.94
CA TYR A 312 -6.47 -10.80 -15.02
C TYR A 312 -5.54 -9.70 -14.51
N PHE A 313 -5.21 -9.76 -13.22
CA PHE A 313 -4.10 -9.02 -12.61
C PHE A 313 -2.96 -10.00 -12.38
N ASP A 314 -2.09 -10.13 -13.39
CA ASP A 314 -1.14 -11.24 -13.46
C ASP A 314 0.15 -11.05 -12.64
N GLU A 315 0.47 -9.84 -12.18
CA GLU A 315 1.73 -9.54 -11.49
C GLU A 315 1.55 -9.29 -9.98
N ILE A 316 1.84 -10.29 -9.14
CA ILE A 316 1.83 -10.17 -7.68
C ILE A 316 2.95 -9.24 -7.22
N GLN A 317 2.62 -8.30 -6.34
CA GLN A 317 3.57 -7.32 -5.78
C GLN A 317 3.89 -7.61 -4.30
N SER A 318 2.91 -8.08 -3.54
CA SER A 318 3.06 -8.36 -2.11
C SER A 318 2.08 -9.44 -1.66
N VAL A 319 2.46 -10.19 -0.63
CA VAL A 319 1.62 -11.21 0.01
C VAL A 319 1.77 -11.08 1.53
N HIS A 320 0.67 -11.27 2.24
CA HIS A 320 0.60 -11.19 3.69
C HIS A 320 -0.20 -12.36 4.25
N GLN A 321 0.29 -12.92 5.35
CA GLN A 321 -0.41 -13.87 6.18
C GLN A 321 -0.56 -13.25 7.56
N ILE A 322 -1.78 -13.23 8.09
CA ILE A 322 -2.04 -12.68 9.42
C ILE A 322 -1.36 -13.60 10.44
N PRO A 323 -0.51 -13.08 11.36
CA PRO A 323 0.18 -13.94 12.31
C PRO A 323 -0.82 -14.74 13.17
N GLY A 324 -0.61 -16.05 13.26
CA GLY A 324 -1.50 -16.99 13.95
C GLY A 324 -2.65 -17.55 13.09
N ASP A 325 -2.89 -16.99 11.89
CA ASP A 325 -3.89 -17.50 10.95
C ASP A 325 -3.21 -18.11 9.72
N THR A 326 -3.08 -19.44 9.72
CA THR A 326 -2.47 -20.18 8.60
C THR A 326 -3.47 -20.57 7.51
N SER A 327 -4.73 -20.17 7.63
CA SER A 327 -5.80 -20.61 6.72
C SER A 327 -5.88 -19.80 5.43
N ARG A 328 -5.35 -18.57 5.41
CA ARG A 328 -5.53 -17.61 4.31
C ARG A 328 -4.26 -16.83 4.00
N PHE A 329 -4.11 -16.48 2.73
CA PHE A 329 -3.13 -15.51 2.23
C PHE A 329 -3.84 -14.37 1.54
N TYR A 330 -3.33 -13.15 1.74
CA TYR A 330 -3.83 -11.94 1.11
C TYR A 330 -2.74 -11.38 0.21
N ALA A 331 -3.05 -11.06 -1.04
CA ALA A 331 -2.04 -10.63 -2.00
C ALA A 331 -2.51 -9.47 -2.87
N ALA A 332 -1.60 -8.53 -3.12
CA ALA A 332 -1.79 -7.41 -4.02
C ALA A 332 -1.17 -7.72 -5.38
N PHE A 333 -1.90 -7.41 -6.45
CA PHE A 333 -1.54 -7.66 -7.84
C PHE A 333 -1.65 -6.38 -8.65
N THR A 334 -0.88 -6.31 -9.73
CA THR A 334 -0.97 -5.28 -10.76
C THR A 334 -1.25 -5.92 -12.12
N THR A 335 -1.73 -5.14 -13.07
CA THR A 335 -1.68 -5.48 -14.49
C THR A 335 -0.23 -5.51 -14.99
N GLY A 336 0.02 -6.14 -16.14
CA GLY A 336 1.35 -6.18 -16.73
C GLY A 336 1.80 -4.78 -17.15
N ALA A 337 3.06 -4.44 -16.87
CA ALA A 337 3.61 -3.12 -17.20
C ALA A 337 3.55 -2.78 -18.71
N SER A 338 3.39 -3.80 -19.56
CA SER A 338 3.27 -3.69 -21.02
C SER A 338 1.84 -3.49 -21.53
N ASP A 339 0.82 -3.64 -20.69
CA ASP A 339 -0.57 -3.81 -21.14
C ASP A 339 -1.29 -2.48 -21.42
N GLY A 340 -0.60 -1.34 -21.22
CA GLY A 340 -1.12 0.02 -21.45
C GLY A 340 -2.20 0.48 -20.46
N LEU A 341 -2.93 -0.46 -19.85
CA LEU A 341 -3.91 -0.23 -18.78
C LEU A 341 -3.29 -0.56 -17.42
N ILE A 342 -3.07 0.47 -16.62
CA ILE A 342 -2.57 0.32 -15.26
C ILE A 342 -3.74 0.05 -14.33
N GLY A 343 -3.65 -1.02 -13.54
CA GLY A 343 -4.61 -1.31 -12.49
C GLY A 343 -4.01 -2.21 -11.43
N SER A 344 -4.59 -2.16 -10.23
CA SER A 344 -4.23 -3.06 -9.13
C SER A 344 -5.46 -3.74 -8.56
N ALA A 345 -5.26 -4.91 -7.99
CA ALA A 345 -6.27 -5.67 -7.26
C ALA A 345 -5.70 -6.31 -5.99
N ILE A 346 -6.58 -6.62 -5.04
CA ILE A 346 -6.28 -7.40 -3.85
C ILE A 346 -7.14 -8.67 -3.91
N CYS A 347 -6.49 -9.83 -3.88
CA CYS A 347 -7.14 -11.13 -3.86
C CYS A 347 -6.75 -11.90 -2.59
N THR A 348 -7.70 -12.69 -2.10
CA THR A 348 -7.50 -13.58 -0.94
C THR A 348 -7.46 -15.01 -1.45
N TYR A 349 -6.63 -15.87 -0.86
CA TYR A 349 -6.53 -17.28 -1.21
C TYR A 349 -6.65 -18.12 0.06
N THR A 350 -7.51 -19.12 0.03
CA THR A 350 -7.59 -20.09 1.13
C THR A 350 -6.50 -21.14 0.98
N MET A 351 -6.06 -21.72 2.09
CA MET A 351 -5.13 -22.83 2.07
C MET A 351 -5.73 -24.03 1.33
N ASP A 352 -7.04 -24.25 1.43
CA ASP A 352 -7.74 -25.35 0.77
C ASP A 352 -7.67 -25.24 -0.75
N ASP A 353 -7.94 -24.07 -1.34
CA ASP A 353 -7.82 -23.85 -2.79
C ASP A 353 -6.37 -24.04 -3.28
N ILE A 354 -5.38 -23.65 -2.47
CA ILE A 354 -3.95 -23.87 -2.77
C ILE A 354 -3.64 -25.37 -2.78
N GLN A 355 -4.10 -26.11 -1.78
CA GLN A 355 -3.91 -27.56 -1.68
C GLN A 355 -4.61 -28.29 -2.81
N GLU A 356 -5.83 -27.88 -3.17
CA GLU A 356 -6.59 -28.44 -4.28
C GLU A 356 -5.82 -28.32 -5.60
N ALA A 357 -5.24 -27.15 -5.90
CA ALA A 357 -4.43 -26.96 -7.10
C ALA A 357 -3.22 -27.91 -7.13
N PHE A 358 -2.51 -28.09 -6.01
CA PHE A 358 -1.40 -29.04 -5.92
C PHE A 358 -1.82 -30.52 -5.93
N ALA A 359 -3.06 -30.82 -5.52
CA ALA A 359 -3.71 -32.12 -5.66
C ALA A 359 -4.32 -32.34 -7.07
N GLY A 360 -4.32 -31.31 -7.91
CA GLY A 360 -4.84 -31.30 -9.29
C GLY A 360 -4.00 -32.08 -10.31
N ARG A 361 -4.16 -31.77 -11.59
CA ARG A 361 -3.36 -32.38 -12.67
C ARG A 361 -2.05 -31.62 -12.87
N PHE A 362 -1.02 -32.31 -13.33
CA PHE A 362 0.22 -31.67 -13.78
C PHE A 362 0.06 -31.11 -15.19
N LYS A 363 0.82 -30.08 -15.52
CA LYS A 363 0.91 -29.52 -16.86
C LYS A 363 2.16 -30.05 -17.57
N GLU A 364 1.99 -30.58 -18.77
CA GLU A 364 3.08 -31.16 -19.57
C GLU A 364 3.26 -30.40 -20.87
N GLN A 365 4.52 -30.28 -21.27
CA GLN A 365 4.91 -29.92 -22.64
C GLN A 365 5.80 -31.04 -23.17
N ALA A 366 5.26 -31.87 -24.06
CA ALA A 366 5.91 -33.08 -24.55
C ALA A 366 7.18 -32.81 -25.38
N SER A 367 7.15 -31.78 -26.22
CA SER A 367 8.32 -31.25 -26.96
C SER A 367 8.30 -29.72 -26.92
N SER A 368 9.41 -29.06 -27.26
CA SER A 368 9.49 -27.59 -27.28
C SER A 368 8.45 -26.92 -28.20
N SER A 369 7.98 -27.62 -29.23
CA SER A 369 6.93 -27.16 -30.16
C SER A 369 5.51 -27.62 -29.79
N SER A 370 5.36 -28.49 -28.80
CA SER A 370 4.04 -29.00 -28.37
C SER A 370 3.28 -27.95 -27.56
N ALA A 371 1.94 -28.04 -27.62
CA ALA A 371 1.07 -27.32 -26.70
C ALA A 371 1.24 -27.82 -25.27
N TRP A 372 0.95 -26.94 -24.30
CA TRP A 372 0.91 -27.28 -22.89
C TRP A 372 -0.44 -27.92 -22.57
N LEU A 373 -0.43 -29.18 -22.11
CA LEU A 373 -1.63 -29.98 -21.90
C LEU A 373 -1.64 -30.63 -20.51
N PRO A 374 -2.83 -30.94 -19.95
CA PRO A 374 -2.94 -31.65 -18.69
C PRO A 374 -2.49 -33.11 -18.80
N VAL A 375 -1.74 -33.57 -17.82
CA VAL A 375 -1.36 -34.99 -17.67
C VAL A 375 -2.53 -35.79 -17.10
N LEU A 376 -2.85 -36.91 -17.75
CA LEU A 376 -3.84 -37.87 -17.25
C LEU A 376 -3.38 -38.49 -15.93
N ARG A 377 -4.29 -38.63 -14.95
CA ARG A 377 -3.99 -39.19 -13.62
C ARG A 377 -3.33 -40.58 -13.69
N ALA A 378 -3.72 -41.43 -14.65
CA ALA A 378 -3.17 -42.76 -14.85
C ALA A 378 -1.68 -42.78 -15.26
N ARG A 379 -1.14 -41.67 -15.77
CA ARG A 379 0.29 -41.54 -16.13
C ARG A 379 1.14 -40.93 -15.00
N VAL A 380 0.54 -40.55 -13.89
CA VAL A 380 1.26 -39.99 -12.74
C VAL A 380 1.84 -41.17 -11.93
N PRO A 381 3.15 -41.20 -11.66
CA PRO A 381 3.76 -42.29 -10.92
C PRO A 381 3.35 -42.28 -9.44
N VAL A 382 3.59 -43.40 -8.75
CA VAL A 382 3.31 -43.60 -7.32
C VAL A 382 4.63 -43.84 -6.57
N PRO A 383 4.87 -43.21 -5.40
CA PRO A 383 4.06 -42.18 -4.75
C PRO A 383 3.90 -40.91 -5.60
N ARG A 384 2.81 -40.17 -5.36
CA ARG A 384 2.50 -38.97 -6.15
C ARG A 384 3.66 -37.96 -6.03
N PRO A 385 4.22 -37.47 -7.14
CA PRO A 385 5.23 -36.41 -7.13
C PRO A 385 4.79 -35.18 -6.31
N GLY A 386 5.67 -34.68 -5.44
CA GLY A 386 5.41 -33.50 -4.61
C GLY A 386 4.70 -33.75 -3.28
N THR A 387 4.40 -35.01 -2.91
CA THR A 387 3.93 -35.35 -1.56
C THR A 387 5.10 -35.51 -0.59
N CYS A 388 4.91 -35.15 0.68
CA CYS A 388 5.93 -35.33 1.70
C CYS A 388 6.04 -36.80 2.10
N VAL A 389 7.26 -37.33 2.04
CA VAL A 389 7.59 -38.70 2.45
C VAL A 389 8.76 -38.66 3.42
N ASN A 390 8.85 -39.65 4.31
CA ASN A 390 9.89 -39.68 5.34
C ASN A 390 11.33 -39.72 4.78
N LYS A 391 11.53 -40.36 3.63
CA LYS A 391 12.85 -40.46 2.98
C LYS A 391 12.72 -40.26 1.48
N THR A 392 12.98 -39.05 1.01
CA THR A 392 12.94 -38.72 -0.42
C THR A 392 13.99 -39.45 -1.25
N GLU A 393 15.12 -39.82 -0.64
CA GLU A 393 16.18 -40.62 -1.28
C GLU A 393 15.71 -42.02 -1.69
N ALA A 394 14.66 -42.54 -1.05
CA ALA A 394 14.09 -43.84 -1.36
C ALA A 394 13.01 -43.78 -2.46
N LEU A 395 12.72 -42.59 -3.00
CA LEU A 395 11.74 -42.45 -4.08
C LEU A 395 12.23 -43.13 -5.36
N PRO A 396 11.34 -43.83 -6.09
CA PRO A 396 11.67 -44.42 -7.38
C PRO A 396 12.12 -43.39 -8.42
N ASP A 397 13.04 -43.77 -9.31
CA ASP A 397 13.59 -42.87 -10.34
C ASP A 397 12.53 -42.34 -11.32
N ASN A 398 11.45 -43.08 -11.57
CA ASN A 398 10.35 -42.60 -12.40
C ASN A 398 9.60 -41.41 -11.77
N VAL A 399 9.46 -41.38 -10.44
CA VAL A 399 8.91 -40.24 -9.68
C VAL A 399 9.85 -39.04 -9.78
N LEU A 400 11.15 -39.26 -9.60
CA LEU A 400 12.18 -38.20 -9.68
C LEU A 400 12.26 -37.60 -11.09
N ASN A 401 12.23 -38.44 -12.13
CA ASN A 401 12.23 -37.99 -13.52
C ASN A 401 10.94 -37.26 -13.91
N PHE A 402 9.80 -37.68 -13.35
CA PHE A 402 8.52 -37.02 -13.58
C PHE A 402 8.52 -35.61 -12.98
N ILE A 403 8.85 -35.45 -11.69
CA ILE A 403 8.81 -34.13 -11.04
C ILE A 403 9.81 -33.16 -11.64
N ARG A 404 10.95 -33.67 -12.13
CA ARG A 404 11.96 -32.86 -12.82
C ARG A 404 11.41 -32.15 -14.05
N SER A 405 10.56 -32.82 -14.83
CA SER A 405 10.00 -32.30 -16.07
C SER A 405 8.60 -31.67 -15.91
N HIS A 406 7.93 -31.90 -14.78
CA HIS A 406 6.56 -31.46 -14.49
C HIS A 406 6.44 -30.67 -13.17
N PRO A 407 7.19 -29.56 -12.97
CA PRO A 407 7.06 -28.74 -11.76
C PRO A 407 5.77 -27.91 -11.72
N LEU A 408 5.10 -27.70 -12.87
CA LEU A 408 3.95 -26.80 -13.01
C LEU A 408 2.61 -27.58 -12.92
N MET A 409 1.70 -27.09 -12.10
CA MET A 409 0.31 -27.58 -12.03
C MET A 409 -0.54 -27.02 -13.18
N ASP A 410 -1.51 -27.81 -13.66
CA ASP A 410 -2.45 -27.42 -14.72
C ASP A 410 -3.48 -26.40 -14.22
N SER A 411 -4.05 -26.66 -13.05
CA SER A 411 -5.05 -25.81 -12.41
C SER A 411 -4.40 -24.57 -11.79
N ALA A 412 -5.00 -23.41 -12.02
CA ALA A 412 -4.69 -22.21 -11.27
C ALA A 412 -5.37 -22.24 -9.89
N VAL A 413 -4.74 -21.66 -8.89
CA VAL A 413 -5.33 -21.44 -7.57
C VAL A 413 -6.39 -20.34 -7.71
N ARG A 414 -7.63 -20.68 -7.39
CA ARG A 414 -8.76 -19.74 -7.40
C ARG A 414 -8.66 -18.80 -6.20
N HIS A 415 -8.96 -17.52 -6.40
CA HIS A 415 -9.11 -16.59 -5.29
C HIS A 415 -10.46 -16.82 -4.56
N ASP A 416 -10.52 -16.46 -3.29
CA ASP A 416 -11.74 -16.50 -2.49
C ASP A 416 -12.76 -15.46 -3.01
N GLY A 417 -14.04 -15.83 -3.01
CA GLY A 417 -15.13 -15.05 -3.60
C GLY A 417 -15.15 -15.02 -5.14
N ASP A 418 -16.21 -14.42 -5.70
CA ASP A 418 -16.41 -14.37 -7.16
C ASP A 418 -15.57 -13.30 -7.87
N ALA A 419 -15.05 -12.31 -7.14
CA ALA A 419 -14.24 -11.21 -7.66
C ALA A 419 -13.14 -10.82 -6.66
N PRO A 420 -12.12 -10.04 -7.07
CA PRO A 420 -11.10 -9.54 -6.15
C PRO A 420 -11.74 -8.75 -5.01
N ALA A 421 -11.16 -8.85 -3.80
CA ALA A 421 -11.62 -8.11 -2.63
C ALA A 421 -11.57 -6.59 -2.84
N PHE A 422 -10.66 -6.11 -3.68
CA PHE A 422 -10.62 -4.72 -4.13
C PHE A 422 -9.93 -4.64 -5.48
N TYR A 423 -10.33 -3.71 -6.34
CA TYR A 423 -9.58 -3.36 -7.55
C TYR A 423 -9.81 -1.90 -7.93
N LYS A 424 -8.79 -1.27 -8.53
CA LYS A 424 -8.86 0.12 -9.00
C LYS A 424 -7.96 0.34 -10.22
N ARG A 425 -8.44 1.15 -11.16
CA ARG A 425 -7.66 1.63 -12.32
C ARG A 425 -6.67 2.72 -11.88
N ASP A 426 -5.60 2.88 -12.65
CA ASP A 426 -4.60 3.94 -12.47
C ASP A 426 -3.96 3.97 -11.08
N LEU A 427 -3.89 2.80 -10.45
CA LEU A 427 -3.32 2.57 -9.12
C LEU A 427 -2.29 1.46 -9.21
N VAL A 428 -1.12 1.66 -8.59
CA VAL A 428 -0.06 0.65 -8.47
C VAL A 428 0.20 0.38 -6.99
N LEU A 429 -0.36 -0.71 -6.49
CA LEU A 429 -0.11 -1.22 -5.15
C LEU A 429 1.26 -1.92 -5.11
N THR A 430 2.04 -1.66 -4.06
CA THR A 430 3.40 -2.21 -3.89
C THR A 430 3.50 -3.14 -2.69
N THR A 431 2.79 -2.84 -1.61
CA THR A 431 2.90 -3.53 -0.32
C THR A 431 1.53 -3.73 0.29
N LEU A 432 1.36 -4.79 1.09
CA LEU A 432 0.10 -5.12 1.73
C LEU A 432 0.34 -5.67 3.14
N VAL A 433 -0.42 -5.16 4.12
CA VAL A 433 -0.62 -5.80 5.43
C VAL A 433 -2.10 -5.80 5.77
N VAL A 434 -2.53 -6.77 6.57
CA VAL A 434 -3.96 -7.01 6.83
C VAL A 434 -4.19 -7.16 8.33
N ASP A 435 -5.29 -6.59 8.80
CA ASP A 435 -5.77 -6.76 10.17
C ASP A 435 -7.20 -7.31 10.19
N LYS A 436 -7.57 -7.95 11.31
CA LYS A 436 -8.93 -8.41 11.60
C LYS A 436 -9.47 -7.60 12.78
N GLN A 437 -10.43 -6.72 12.50
CA GLN A 437 -11.06 -5.87 13.51
C GLN A 437 -12.42 -6.45 13.91
N PHE A 438 -12.58 -6.68 15.21
CA PHE A 438 -13.83 -7.16 15.81
C PHE A 438 -14.61 -5.97 16.39
N VAL A 439 -15.91 -5.93 16.10
CA VAL A 439 -16.82 -4.86 16.54
C VAL A 439 -18.05 -5.53 17.13
N ASP A 440 -18.25 -5.37 18.44
CA ASP A 440 -19.47 -5.79 19.13
C ASP A 440 -20.56 -4.75 18.88
N MET A 441 -21.58 -5.13 18.11
CA MET A 441 -22.80 -4.34 17.91
C MET A 441 -23.95 -4.93 18.72
N LEU A 442 -23.95 -4.66 20.04
CA LEU A 442 -25.09 -4.98 20.92
C LEU A 442 -25.53 -6.45 20.83
N GLY A 443 -24.55 -7.37 20.70
CA GLY A 443 -24.80 -8.82 20.64
C GLY A 443 -24.53 -9.49 19.30
N ASP A 444 -24.36 -8.73 18.21
CA ASP A 444 -23.88 -9.25 16.92
C ASP A 444 -22.39 -8.92 16.75
N ASP A 445 -21.53 -9.94 16.87
CA ASP A 445 -20.09 -9.81 16.67
C ASP A 445 -19.77 -9.73 15.17
N ILE A 446 -19.49 -8.53 14.68
CA ILE A 446 -19.10 -8.30 13.29
C ILE A 446 -17.59 -8.28 13.18
N THR A 447 -17.05 -9.08 12.24
CA THR A 447 -15.62 -9.10 11.93
C THR A 447 -15.36 -8.41 10.59
N TYR A 448 -14.47 -7.42 10.60
CA TYR A 448 -13.99 -6.73 9.41
C TYR A 448 -12.57 -7.15 9.09
N THR A 449 -12.30 -7.40 7.80
CA THR A 449 -10.93 -7.53 7.30
C THR A 449 -10.48 -6.18 6.78
N VAL A 450 -9.42 -5.62 7.34
CA VAL A 450 -8.89 -4.30 6.98
C VAL A 450 -7.56 -4.44 6.28
N PHE A 451 -7.50 -4.01 5.03
CA PHE A 451 -6.29 -3.99 4.22
C PHE A 451 -5.64 -2.62 4.29
N TYR A 452 -4.33 -2.60 4.55
CA TYR A 452 -3.48 -1.42 4.39
C TYR A 452 -2.55 -1.69 3.21
N ALA A 453 -2.85 -1.05 2.08
CA ALA A 453 -2.14 -1.26 0.82
C ALA A 453 -1.32 -0.01 0.46
N GLY A 454 0.00 -0.14 0.42
CA GLY A 454 0.91 0.95 0.06
C GLY A 454 1.07 1.09 -1.45
N THR A 455 1.37 2.30 -1.93
CA THR A 455 1.52 2.60 -3.36
C THR A 455 2.93 3.06 -3.73
N ASN A 456 3.21 3.06 -5.03
CA ASN A 456 4.42 3.66 -5.60
C ASN A 456 4.45 5.20 -5.50
N ALA A 457 3.31 5.85 -5.24
CA ALA A 457 3.19 7.30 -5.08
C ALA A 457 3.29 7.75 -3.61
N GLY A 458 3.41 6.81 -2.67
CA GLY A 458 3.54 7.11 -1.24
C GLY A 458 2.22 7.27 -0.49
N GLU A 459 1.16 6.67 -1.02
CA GLU A 459 -0.17 6.64 -0.42
C GLU A 459 -0.41 5.28 0.24
N VAL A 460 -1.20 5.25 1.33
CA VAL A 460 -1.70 4.02 1.94
C VAL A 460 -3.21 4.00 1.81
N TYR A 461 -3.73 3.02 1.08
CA TYR A 461 -5.16 2.77 0.95
C TYR A 461 -5.61 1.90 2.12
N LYS A 462 -6.52 2.42 2.94
CA LYS A 462 -7.22 1.68 4.00
C LYS A 462 -8.54 1.18 3.44
N ILE A 463 -8.61 -0.13 3.17
CA ILE A 463 -9.77 -0.78 2.56
C ILE A 463 -10.38 -1.73 3.57
N VAL A 464 -11.71 -1.75 3.66
CA VAL A 464 -12.45 -2.53 4.63
C VAL A 464 -13.37 -3.49 3.90
N GLN A 465 -13.31 -4.76 4.26
CA GLN A 465 -14.15 -5.84 3.76
C GLN A 465 -14.96 -6.44 4.91
N TRP A 466 -16.22 -6.77 4.66
CA TRP A 466 -17.14 -7.37 5.62
C TRP A 466 -17.72 -8.70 5.13
N ALA A 467 -18.48 -9.38 5.99
CA ALA A 467 -19.14 -10.64 5.66
C ALA A 467 -20.07 -10.48 4.44
N GLY A 468 -20.00 -11.42 3.50
CA GLY A 468 -20.71 -11.34 2.21
C GLY A 468 -19.87 -10.77 1.05
N GLY A 469 -18.61 -10.42 1.30
CA GLY A 469 -17.62 -10.12 0.24
C GLY A 469 -17.57 -8.65 -0.18
N GLY A 470 -18.48 -7.80 0.30
CA GLY A 470 -18.45 -6.37 0.05
C GLY A 470 -17.20 -5.71 0.64
N ALA A 471 -16.62 -4.77 -0.11
CA ALA A 471 -15.46 -4.01 0.31
C ALA A 471 -15.49 -2.58 -0.21
N ARG A 472 -14.80 -1.67 0.50
CA ARG A 472 -14.67 -0.27 0.09
C ARG A 472 -13.43 0.40 0.65
N VAL A 473 -13.03 1.50 0.03
CA VAL A 473 -12.01 2.41 0.58
C VAL A 473 -12.62 3.16 1.77
N ALA A 474 -12.09 2.94 2.96
CA ALA A 474 -12.46 3.72 4.15
C ALA A 474 -11.68 5.03 4.22
N ASP A 475 -10.39 4.99 3.86
CA ASP A 475 -9.53 6.17 3.87
C ASP A 475 -8.31 6.02 2.97
N VAL A 476 -7.70 7.15 2.60
CA VAL A 476 -6.40 7.18 1.89
C VAL A 476 -5.47 8.11 2.64
N TRP A 477 -4.33 7.57 3.08
CA TRP A 477 -3.32 8.30 3.83
C TRP A 477 -2.18 8.72 2.92
N LEU A 478 -1.89 10.02 2.86
CA LEU A 478 -0.74 10.56 2.14
C LEU A 478 0.54 10.40 2.99
N ALA A 479 0.93 9.14 3.19
CA ALA A 479 1.94 8.72 4.15
C ALA A 479 3.35 9.22 3.81
N ALA A 480 3.73 9.33 2.53
CA ALA A 480 5.04 9.83 2.12
C ALA A 480 4.98 10.40 0.69
N ALA A 481 4.62 11.67 0.53
CA ALA A 481 4.36 12.27 -0.79
C ALA A 481 5.49 12.04 -1.80
N ALA A 482 5.17 11.39 -2.92
CA ALA A 482 6.09 11.06 -4.02
C ALA A 482 7.26 10.12 -3.65
N GLU A 483 7.18 9.41 -2.52
CA GLU A 483 8.13 8.37 -2.12
C GLU A 483 7.45 6.99 -2.18
N PRO A 484 7.92 6.04 -3.02
CA PRO A 484 7.34 4.69 -3.05
C PRO A 484 7.41 4.00 -1.69
N ILE A 485 6.29 3.39 -1.27
CA ILE A 485 6.27 2.58 -0.05
C ILE A 485 6.97 1.25 -0.34
N ARG A 486 8.06 1.00 0.38
CA ARG A 486 8.94 -0.17 0.21
C ARG A 486 8.58 -1.33 1.11
N ALA A 487 8.14 -1.06 2.33
CA ALA A 487 7.69 -2.08 3.27
C ALA A 487 6.61 -1.52 4.20
N LEU A 488 5.72 -2.41 4.64
CA LEU A 488 4.70 -2.16 5.65
C LEU A 488 4.79 -3.24 6.73
N ALA A 489 4.55 -2.87 7.98
CA ALA A 489 4.44 -3.79 9.09
C ALA A 489 3.35 -3.30 10.06
N LEU A 490 2.50 -4.20 10.54
CA LEU A 490 1.37 -3.87 11.40
C LEU A 490 1.56 -4.49 12.78
N ALA A 491 1.53 -3.67 13.83
CA ALA A 491 1.56 -4.10 15.22
C ALA A 491 0.14 -4.08 15.79
N ARG A 492 -0.39 -5.27 16.11
CA ARG A 492 -1.77 -5.38 16.60
C ARG A 492 -1.90 -4.90 18.04
N THR A 493 -0.94 -5.27 18.89
CA THR A 493 -0.96 -4.88 20.32
C THR A 493 -0.82 -3.36 20.52
N GLN A 494 -0.06 -2.69 19.65
CA GLN A 494 0.20 -1.25 19.73
C GLN A 494 -0.78 -0.42 18.90
N HIS A 495 -1.63 -1.08 18.10
CA HIS A 495 -2.51 -0.43 17.12
C HIS A 495 -1.76 0.59 16.25
N ALA A 496 -0.62 0.16 15.68
CA ALA A 496 0.24 1.01 14.86
C ALA A 496 0.62 0.34 13.53
N LEU A 497 0.69 1.14 12.47
CA LEU A 497 1.22 0.78 11.16
C LEU A 497 2.59 1.45 10.99
N TYR A 498 3.62 0.64 10.73
CA TYR A 498 4.94 1.13 10.36
C TYR A 498 5.11 1.04 8.85
N LEU A 499 5.57 2.13 8.25
CA LEU A 499 5.87 2.20 6.82
C LEU A 499 7.31 2.62 6.61
N ALA A 500 7.95 2.02 5.60
CA ALA A 500 9.31 2.32 5.21
C ALA A 500 9.36 2.80 3.76
N THR A 501 10.09 3.88 3.52
CA THR A 501 10.46 4.37 2.19
C THR A 501 11.97 4.29 2.02
N ASP A 502 12.49 4.74 0.88
CA ASP A 502 13.94 4.81 0.71
C ASP A 502 14.60 5.90 1.61
N HIS A 503 13.82 6.82 2.19
CA HIS A 503 14.31 7.99 2.94
C HIS A 503 13.94 8.00 4.42
N ARG A 504 12.84 7.37 4.83
CA ARG A 504 12.33 7.48 6.19
C ARG A 504 11.46 6.29 6.59
N LEU A 505 11.26 6.16 7.89
CA LEU A 505 10.25 5.32 8.50
C LEU A 505 9.20 6.20 9.16
N ARG A 506 7.93 5.81 9.05
CA ARG A 506 6.83 6.48 9.76
C ARG A 506 5.97 5.48 10.51
N GLU A 507 5.48 5.93 11.65
CA GLU A 507 4.55 5.20 12.50
C GLU A 507 3.21 5.94 12.47
N LEU A 508 2.16 5.23 12.07
CA LEU A 508 0.80 5.74 11.93
C LEU A 508 -0.14 4.98 12.88
N PRO A 509 -0.92 5.67 13.72
CA PRO A 509 -1.87 5.02 14.61
C PRO A 509 -3.07 4.50 13.82
N LEU A 510 -3.47 3.25 14.05
CA LEU A 510 -4.64 2.64 13.40
C LEU A 510 -5.96 3.29 13.87
N ARG A 511 -6.00 3.76 15.13
CA ARG A 511 -7.16 4.37 15.81
C ARG A 511 -7.10 5.90 15.82
N ALA A 512 -6.79 6.53 14.69
CA ALA A 512 -6.65 7.98 14.56
C ALA A 512 -7.99 8.77 14.59
N CYS A 513 -9.06 8.22 15.16
CA CYS A 513 -10.45 8.64 14.99
C CYS A 513 -10.69 10.14 15.21
N ALA A 514 -10.44 10.64 16.42
CA ALA A 514 -10.70 12.05 16.80
C ALA A 514 -9.88 13.07 16.00
N HIS A 515 -8.68 12.67 15.57
CA HIS A 515 -7.76 13.56 14.87
C HIS A 515 -7.96 13.54 13.36
N ARG A 516 -8.46 12.42 12.83
CA ARG A 516 -8.65 12.20 11.40
C ARG A 516 -10.04 12.60 10.94
N TYR A 517 -11.09 12.28 11.71
CA TYR A 517 -12.48 12.44 11.30
C TYR A 517 -13.21 13.48 12.15
N ASP A 518 -13.60 14.59 11.53
CA ASP A 518 -14.39 15.68 12.13
C ASP A 518 -15.88 15.61 11.76
N SER A 519 -16.28 14.62 10.98
CA SER A 519 -17.65 14.41 10.52
C SER A 519 -18.16 13.01 10.84
N CYS A 520 -19.44 12.91 11.22
CA CYS A 520 -20.10 11.63 11.48
C CYS A 520 -20.00 10.68 10.28
N VAL A 521 -20.31 11.20 9.08
CA VAL A 521 -20.32 10.41 7.83
C VAL A 521 -18.95 9.82 7.46
N ARG A 522 -17.85 10.37 8.00
CA ARG A 522 -16.51 9.78 7.84
C ARG A 522 -16.17 8.85 8.99
N CYS A 523 -16.53 9.24 10.22
CA CYS A 523 -16.24 8.49 11.42
C CYS A 523 -16.88 7.09 11.44
N VAL A 524 -18.17 6.99 11.08
CA VAL A 524 -18.92 5.71 11.11
C VAL A 524 -18.42 4.71 10.06
N LEU A 525 -17.69 5.20 9.06
CA LEU A 525 -17.13 4.41 7.97
C LEU A 525 -15.76 3.81 8.31
N ASP A 526 -15.17 4.07 9.47
CA ASP A 526 -13.92 3.44 9.87
C ASP A 526 -14.19 2.34 10.91
N PRO A 527 -13.79 1.07 10.65
CA PRO A 527 -14.06 -0.05 11.55
C PRO A 527 -13.44 0.13 12.95
N TYR A 528 -12.47 1.03 13.12
CA TYR A 528 -11.83 1.32 14.40
C TYR A 528 -12.50 2.45 15.19
N CYS A 529 -13.47 3.14 14.58
CA CYS A 529 -14.03 4.38 15.10
C CYS A 529 -15.54 4.30 15.31
N GLY A 530 -16.07 5.21 16.13
CA GLY A 530 -17.49 5.42 16.34
C GLY A 530 -17.78 6.89 16.63
N TRP A 531 -18.95 7.37 16.19
CA TRP A 531 -19.35 8.75 16.40
C TRP A 531 -20.14 8.90 17.70
N ASP A 532 -19.66 9.80 18.56
CA ASP A 532 -20.33 10.19 19.78
C ASP A 532 -21.28 11.36 19.48
N LYS A 533 -22.59 11.08 19.48
CA LYS A 533 -23.62 12.07 19.15
C LYS A 533 -23.75 13.16 20.22
N GLU A 534 -23.49 12.84 21.49
CA GLU A 534 -23.64 13.79 22.60
C GLU A 534 -22.51 14.81 22.60
N VAL A 535 -21.29 14.34 22.33
CA VAL A 535 -20.09 15.19 22.26
C VAL A 535 -19.94 15.83 20.87
N GLY A 536 -20.53 15.23 19.83
CA GLY A 536 -20.37 15.67 18.44
C GLY A 536 -18.95 15.44 17.93
N ALA A 537 -18.33 14.32 18.30
CA ALA A 537 -16.94 14.01 17.97
C ALA A 537 -16.71 12.52 17.65
N CYS A 538 -15.71 12.25 16.81
CA CYS A 538 -15.28 10.88 16.51
C CYS A 538 -14.36 10.33 17.59
N ARG A 539 -14.54 9.07 17.99
CA ARG A 539 -13.75 8.38 19.02
C ARG A 539 -13.42 6.95 18.60
N PRO A 540 -12.43 6.28 19.22
CA PRO A 540 -12.27 4.83 19.08
C PRO A 540 -13.58 4.13 19.42
N TYR A 541 -13.94 3.12 18.63
CA TYR A 541 -15.23 2.45 18.79
C TYR A 541 -15.39 1.84 20.19
N THR A 542 -16.55 2.08 20.79
CA THR A 542 -17.05 1.41 22.00
C THR A 542 -18.56 1.19 21.82
N PRO A 543 -19.15 0.14 22.42
CA PRO A 543 -20.60 -0.07 22.35
C PRO A 543 -21.39 1.19 22.74
N GLY A 544 -22.39 1.54 21.94
CA GLY A 544 -23.21 2.75 22.11
C GLY A 544 -22.81 3.94 21.22
N LEU A 545 -21.62 3.91 20.60
CA LEU A 545 -21.26 4.90 19.57
C LEU A 545 -21.88 4.52 18.21
N LEU A 546 -22.22 5.52 17.39
CA LEU A 546 -22.72 5.26 16.05
C LEU A 546 -21.61 4.67 15.17
N HIS A 547 -21.92 3.61 14.44
CA HIS A 547 -20.96 2.92 13.58
C HIS A 547 -21.70 2.20 12.45
N ASP A 548 -21.19 2.31 11.22
CA ASP A 548 -21.71 1.60 10.06
C ASP A 548 -20.63 1.52 8.98
N ALA A 549 -19.68 0.58 9.15
CA ALA A 549 -18.64 0.38 8.15
C ALA A 549 -19.19 -0.25 6.85
N THR A 550 -20.43 -0.73 6.81
CA THR A 550 -21.06 -1.29 5.59
C THR A 550 -21.76 -0.23 4.74
N ASN A 551 -22.05 0.94 5.32
CA ASN A 551 -22.89 1.99 4.75
C ASN A 551 -24.31 1.47 4.39
N SER A 552 -24.86 0.57 5.21
CA SER A 552 -26.19 -0.01 5.04
C SER A 552 -27.30 0.86 5.62
N THR A 553 -26.96 1.78 6.52
CA THR A 553 -27.87 2.72 7.21
C THR A 553 -27.45 4.18 6.96
N PRO A 554 -27.63 4.73 5.75
CA PRO A 554 -27.09 6.04 5.38
C PRO A 554 -27.62 7.22 6.20
N SER A 555 -28.78 7.07 6.85
CA SER A 555 -29.42 8.09 7.68
C SER A 555 -28.87 8.16 9.11
N ILE A 556 -27.95 7.27 9.50
CA ILE A 556 -27.38 7.19 10.85
C ILE A 556 -26.78 8.51 11.33
N CYS A 557 -26.26 9.32 10.41
CA CYS A 557 -25.61 10.61 10.69
C CYS A 557 -26.49 11.85 10.50
N GLU A 558 -27.77 11.72 10.10
CA GLU A 558 -28.63 12.88 9.79
C GLU A 558 -28.79 13.82 10.97
N ALA A 559 -29.01 13.28 12.17
CA ALA A 559 -29.16 14.07 13.39
C ALA A 559 -27.85 14.76 13.84
N SER A 560 -26.71 14.32 13.31
CA SER A 560 -25.38 14.87 13.59
C SER A 560 -24.90 15.84 12.51
N ALA A 561 -25.68 16.05 11.45
CA ALA A 561 -25.33 16.97 10.37
C ALA A 561 -25.39 18.43 10.88
N PRO A 562 -24.32 19.22 10.71
CA PRO A 562 -24.26 20.58 11.20
C PRO A 562 -25.25 21.46 10.44
N LEU A 563 -25.93 22.35 11.17
CA LEU A 563 -26.70 23.45 10.60
C LEU A 563 -25.96 24.77 10.85
N LYS A 564 -25.32 25.33 9.81
CA LYS A 564 -24.57 26.59 9.90
C LYS A 564 -25.39 27.76 9.34
N THR A 565 -25.52 28.85 10.09
CA THR A 565 -26.14 30.07 9.58
C THR A 565 -25.11 30.93 8.87
N VAL A 566 -25.35 31.23 7.60
CA VAL A 566 -24.49 32.06 6.74
C VAL A 566 -25.21 33.37 6.49
N LYS A 567 -24.54 34.49 6.78
CA LYS A 567 -25.04 35.83 6.48
C LYS A 567 -24.36 36.37 5.23
N ALA A 568 -25.15 36.81 4.26
CA ALA A 568 -24.67 37.40 3.02
C ALA A 568 -25.38 38.73 2.75
N SER A 569 -24.69 39.69 2.14
CA SER A 569 -25.31 40.93 1.69
C SER A 569 -26.02 40.71 0.36
N TYR A 570 -27.08 41.48 0.09
CA TYR A 570 -27.74 41.45 -1.23
C TYR A 570 -26.73 41.69 -2.37
N GLY A 571 -26.76 40.84 -3.39
CA GLY A 571 -25.86 40.89 -4.55
C GLY A 571 -24.47 40.27 -4.33
N GLN A 572 -24.13 39.82 -3.13
CA GLN A 572 -22.88 39.11 -2.84
C GLN A 572 -22.88 37.71 -3.47
N SER A 573 -21.70 37.12 -3.66
CA SER A 573 -21.59 35.72 -4.05
C SER A 573 -21.23 34.86 -2.84
N VAL A 574 -21.88 33.71 -2.69
CA VAL A 574 -21.75 32.85 -1.50
C VAL A 574 -21.27 31.46 -1.93
N HIS A 575 -20.27 30.93 -1.22
CA HIS A 575 -19.79 29.56 -1.41
C HIS A 575 -20.13 28.69 -0.19
N LEU A 576 -20.91 27.63 -0.42
CA LEU A 576 -21.31 26.63 0.56
C LEU A 576 -20.67 25.28 0.21
N ALA A 577 -19.92 24.67 1.12
CA ALA A 577 -19.26 23.39 0.86
C ALA A 577 -19.24 22.48 2.09
N ALA A 578 -19.67 21.23 1.94
CA ALA A 578 -19.60 20.26 3.04
C ALA A 578 -18.16 20.07 3.55
N PHE A 579 -17.19 19.90 2.65
CA PHE A 579 -15.79 19.73 3.01
C PHE A 579 -14.94 20.82 2.35
N GLY A 580 -13.88 21.28 3.04
CA GLY A 580 -12.87 22.12 2.41
C GLY A 580 -12.11 21.40 1.28
N LYS A 581 -11.85 20.11 1.47
CA LYS A 581 -11.41 19.16 0.44
C LYS A 581 -12.20 17.88 0.61
N THR A 582 -12.82 17.39 -0.45
CA THR A 582 -13.61 16.16 -0.42
C THR A 582 -12.71 14.98 -0.07
N PRO A 583 -13.02 14.22 0.99
CA PRO A 583 -12.24 13.04 1.35
C PRO A 583 -12.21 12.03 0.21
N ASP A 584 -11.05 11.40 -0.04
CA ASP A 584 -10.86 10.49 -1.17
C ASP A 584 -11.86 9.33 -1.18
N ALA A 585 -12.26 8.85 0.01
CA ALA A 585 -13.27 7.80 0.17
C ALA A 585 -14.69 8.21 -0.25
N LEU A 586 -14.99 9.51 -0.37
CA LEU A 586 -16.31 10.02 -0.79
C LEU A 586 -16.32 10.56 -2.22
N LYS A 587 -15.17 10.62 -2.91
CA LYS A 587 -15.05 11.25 -4.24
C LYS A 587 -15.89 10.58 -5.32
N ASP A 588 -16.08 9.27 -5.21
CA ASP A 588 -16.85 8.47 -6.16
C ASP A 588 -18.37 8.57 -5.91
N GLN A 589 -18.80 9.19 -4.81
CA GLN A 589 -20.21 9.41 -4.53
C GLN A 589 -20.75 10.61 -5.31
N TYR A 590 -22.01 10.50 -5.76
CA TYR A 590 -22.71 11.63 -6.36
C TYR A 590 -23.14 12.63 -5.28
N VAL A 591 -23.11 13.93 -5.60
CA VAL A 591 -23.49 14.99 -4.66
C VAL A 591 -24.73 15.71 -5.15
N VAL A 592 -25.70 15.91 -4.24
CA VAL A 592 -26.96 16.61 -4.52
C VAL A 592 -27.17 17.72 -3.50
N TRP A 593 -27.56 18.89 -3.99
CA TRP A 593 -27.98 20.01 -3.16
C TRP A 593 -29.48 20.22 -3.23
N PHE A 594 -30.12 20.43 -2.08
CA PHE A 594 -31.51 20.84 -1.98
C PHE A 594 -31.61 22.23 -1.39
N HIS A 595 -32.55 23.03 -1.88
CA HIS A 595 -32.93 24.31 -1.30
C HIS A 595 -34.37 24.22 -0.77
N HIS A 596 -34.56 24.68 0.47
CA HIS A 596 -35.84 24.82 1.13
C HIS A 596 -36.18 26.31 1.19
N SER A 597 -36.96 26.75 0.20
CA SER A 597 -37.48 28.12 0.11
C SER A 597 -38.85 28.21 0.75
N ARG A 598 -39.20 29.40 1.27
CA ARG A 598 -40.54 29.69 1.79
C ARG A 598 -41.65 29.49 0.75
N GLU A 599 -41.36 29.75 -0.53
CA GLU A 599 -42.36 29.72 -1.60
C GLU A 599 -42.50 28.34 -2.25
N LYS A 600 -41.37 27.65 -2.46
CA LYS A 600 -41.31 26.41 -3.25
C LYS A 600 -41.16 25.14 -2.40
N GLY A 601 -41.03 25.27 -1.08
CA GLY A 601 -40.64 24.16 -0.22
C GLY A 601 -39.27 23.61 -0.61
N ARG A 602 -39.08 22.30 -0.45
CA ARG A 602 -37.83 21.59 -0.80
C ARG A 602 -37.78 21.28 -2.30
N TYR A 603 -36.75 21.75 -2.98
CA TYR A 603 -36.47 21.37 -4.36
C TYR A 603 -34.99 21.12 -4.61
N LYS A 604 -34.68 20.26 -5.59
CA LYS A 604 -33.31 19.96 -6.00
C LYS A 604 -32.73 21.15 -6.77
N ILE A 605 -31.51 21.55 -6.42
CA ILE A 605 -30.79 22.62 -7.11
C ILE A 605 -30.25 22.09 -8.44
N ASN A 606 -30.53 22.82 -9.52
CA ASN A 606 -29.94 22.59 -10.83
C ASN A 606 -28.84 23.61 -11.06
N PHE A 607 -27.64 23.12 -11.36
CA PHE A 607 -26.49 23.98 -11.64
C PHE A 607 -26.63 24.63 -13.02
N ASN A 608 -26.28 25.92 -13.10
CA ASN A 608 -26.22 26.69 -14.34
C ASN A 608 -24.98 27.58 -14.36
N TRP A 609 -24.39 27.78 -15.54
CA TRP A 609 -23.15 28.54 -15.69
C TRP A 609 -23.30 30.05 -15.37
N ASP A 610 -24.54 30.54 -15.32
CA ASP A 610 -24.82 31.97 -15.18
C ASP A 610 -25.01 32.42 -13.73
N ARG A 611 -25.42 31.51 -12.81
CA ARG A 611 -25.78 31.91 -11.43
C ARG A 611 -25.43 30.88 -10.35
N VAL A 612 -25.52 29.59 -10.62
CA VAL A 612 -25.42 28.50 -9.64
C VAL A 612 -24.35 27.52 -10.08
N LEU A 613 -23.13 27.69 -9.57
CA LEU A 613 -21.96 26.92 -9.99
C LEU A 613 -21.67 25.77 -9.02
N GLN A 614 -21.10 24.69 -9.56
CA GLN A 614 -20.54 23.59 -8.77
C GLN A 614 -19.02 23.68 -8.75
N THR A 615 -18.40 23.54 -7.58
CA THR A 615 -16.93 23.50 -7.46
C THR A 615 -16.38 22.08 -7.72
N SER A 616 -15.07 21.98 -7.96
CA SER A 616 -14.39 20.67 -8.09
C SER A 616 -14.51 19.80 -6.84
N GLU A 617 -14.59 20.45 -5.68
CA GLU A 617 -14.82 19.83 -4.37
C GLU A 617 -16.31 19.68 -4.04
N ARG A 618 -17.17 19.68 -5.07
CA ARG A 618 -18.63 19.45 -4.99
C ARG A 618 -19.39 20.49 -4.16
N GLY A 619 -18.80 21.64 -3.91
CA GLY A 619 -19.45 22.79 -3.27
C GLY A 619 -20.44 23.50 -4.20
N LEU A 620 -21.31 24.30 -3.61
CA LEU A 620 -22.31 25.13 -4.26
C LEU A 620 -21.88 26.59 -4.18
N VAL A 621 -21.81 27.27 -5.32
CA VAL A 621 -21.58 28.73 -5.40
C VAL A 621 -22.84 29.40 -5.94
N LEU A 622 -23.37 30.35 -5.18
CA LEU A 622 -24.48 31.20 -5.60
C LEU A 622 -23.93 32.57 -5.95
N LEU A 623 -24.11 33.00 -7.20
CA LEU A 623 -23.73 34.32 -7.66
C LEU A 623 -24.88 35.31 -7.46
N SER A 624 -24.55 36.52 -7.02
CA SER A 624 -25.48 37.64 -6.88
C SER A 624 -26.76 37.27 -6.10
N VAL A 625 -26.60 36.88 -4.84
CA VAL A 625 -27.71 36.40 -4.00
C VAL A 625 -28.79 37.46 -3.83
N SER A 626 -30.05 37.02 -3.89
CA SER A 626 -31.26 37.84 -3.75
C SER A 626 -32.15 37.28 -2.65
N ASP A 627 -33.17 38.01 -2.19
CA ASP A 627 -34.04 37.52 -1.11
C ASP A 627 -34.73 36.17 -1.41
N SER A 628 -34.91 35.83 -2.68
CA SER A 628 -35.42 34.50 -3.09
C SER A 628 -34.49 33.32 -2.77
N ASP A 629 -33.20 33.59 -2.56
CA ASP A 629 -32.17 32.61 -2.17
C ASP A 629 -32.13 32.41 -0.65
N ARG A 630 -32.94 33.15 0.11
CA ARG A 630 -33.06 32.95 1.55
C ARG A 630 -33.71 31.60 1.83
N GLY A 631 -33.07 30.81 2.70
CA GLY A 631 -33.62 29.53 3.08
C GLY A 631 -32.57 28.54 3.55
N ARG A 632 -33.02 27.29 3.71
CA ARG A 632 -32.14 26.19 4.15
C ARG A 632 -31.60 25.43 2.94
N TYR A 633 -30.29 25.25 2.88
CA TYR A 633 -29.58 24.47 1.89
C TYR A 633 -29.08 23.18 2.53
N GLU A 634 -29.27 22.04 1.87
CA GLU A 634 -28.83 20.73 2.36
C GLU A 634 -27.94 20.05 1.32
N CYS A 635 -26.80 19.55 1.76
CA CYS A 635 -25.82 18.84 0.93
C CYS A 635 -25.87 17.35 1.26
N TYR A 636 -26.18 16.54 0.26
CA TYR A 636 -26.22 15.08 0.34
C TYR A 636 -25.08 14.48 -0.48
N PHE A 637 -24.36 13.53 0.11
CA PHE A 637 -23.42 12.65 -0.57
C PHE A 637 -24.07 11.26 -0.66
N GLY A 638 -24.40 10.86 -1.88
CA GLY A 638 -25.28 9.72 -2.09
C GLY A 638 -26.61 9.91 -1.35
N PRO A 639 -27.05 8.93 -0.55
CA PRO A 639 -28.25 9.04 0.29
C PRO A 639 -28.05 9.76 1.63
N SER A 640 -26.82 10.10 2.04
CA SER A 640 -26.53 10.65 3.38
C SER A 640 -26.52 12.18 3.41
N LEU A 641 -27.24 12.79 4.34
CA LEU A 641 -27.13 14.22 4.65
C LEU A 641 -25.79 14.50 5.33
N VAL A 642 -24.95 15.33 4.70
CA VAL A 642 -23.62 15.67 5.22
C VAL A 642 -23.62 17.01 5.94
N ALA A 643 -24.24 18.03 5.36
CA ALA A 643 -24.24 19.38 5.93
C ALA A 643 -25.52 20.13 5.58
N SER A 644 -25.95 21.01 6.48
CA SER A 644 -27.04 21.96 6.28
C SER A 644 -26.56 23.39 6.51
N TYR A 645 -27.08 24.32 5.72
CA TYR A 645 -26.82 25.74 5.84
C TYR A 645 -28.13 26.50 5.89
N ASN A 646 -28.20 27.57 6.68
CA ASN A 646 -29.29 28.52 6.66
C ASN A 646 -28.75 29.85 6.10
N LEU A 647 -29.16 30.21 4.89
CA LEU A 647 -28.71 31.44 4.24
C LEU A 647 -29.65 32.60 4.62
N ASP A 648 -29.09 33.55 5.36
CA ASP A 648 -29.73 34.79 5.78
C ASP A 648 -29.15 35.95 4.97
N ILE A 649 -30.03 36.74 4.34
CA ILE A 649 -29.62 37.80 3.42
C ILE A 649 -29.93 39.15 4.05
N ASP A 650 -28.92 39.99 4.22
CA ASP A 650 -29.10 41.35 4.74
C ASP A 650 -29.45 42.31 3.59
N ILE A 651 -30.69 42.84 3.64
CA ILE A 651 -31.24 43.81 2.68
C ILE A 651 -31.06 45.24 3.20
N HIS A 652 -30.84 45.43 4.51
CA HIS A 652 -30.79 46.75 5.15
C HIS A 652 -29.53 47.55 4.79
N ARG A 653 -28.50 46.90 4.24
CA ARG A 653 -27.34 47.61 3.67
C ARG A 653 -27.60 48.29 2.32
N CYS A 654 -28.77 48.08 1.69
CA CYS A 654 -29.16 48.72 0.44
C CYS A 654 -30.15 49.89 0.60
N THR A 655 -30.58 50.22 1.83
CA THR A 655 -31.41 51.40 2.09
C THR A 655 -30.55 52.64 2.29
N GLN A 656 -30.94 53.78 1.70
CA GLN A 656 -30.21 55.05 1.82
C GLN A 656 -30.05 55.43 3.30
N PRO A 657 -28.82 55.61 3.83
CA PRO A 657 -28.60 55.97 5.22
C PRO A 657 -29.25 57.32 5.54
N SER A 658 -30.04 57.35 6.63
CA SER A 658 -30.88 58.50 6.98
C SER A 658 -30.17 59.50 7.90
N LYS A 659 -29.07 59.07 8.53
CA LYS A 659 -28.29 59.85 9.50
C LYS A 659 -26.83 59.98 9.09
N THR A 660 -26.20 61.12 9.37
CA THR A 660 -24.80 61.41 9.03
C THR A 660 -23.78 60.44 9.65
N GLN A 661 -24.10 59.86 10.82
CA GLN A 661 -23.28 58.82 11.46
C GLN A 661 -23.32 57.48 10.69
N GLU A 662 -24.49 57.08 10.19
CA GLU A 662 -24.65 55.88 9.37
C GLU A 662 -23.89 56.02 8.05
N TYR A 663 -23.88 57.21 7.45
CA TYR A 663 -23.12 57.50 6.23
C TYR A 663 -21.61 57.29 6.41
N LYS A 664 -21.05 57.75 7.55
CA LYS A 664 -19.63 57.54 7.88
C LYS A 664 -19.30 56.07 8.12
N GLN A 665 -20.23 55.34 8.72
CA GLN A 665 -20.06 53.90 8.99
C GLN A 665 -20.14 53.07 7.70
N VAL A 666 -21.11 53.35 6.83
CA VAL A 666 -21.22 52.73 5.50
C VAL A 666 -19.99 53.04 4.64
N TYR A 667 -19.48 54.27 4.68
CA TYR A 667 -18.25 54.64 3.98
C TYR A 667 -17.02 53.91 4.53
N SER A 668 -16.90 53.78 5.86
CA SER A 668 -15.83 53.01 6.50
C SER A 668 -15.89 51.52 6.15
N ASP A 669 -17.08 50.94 6.16
CA ASP A 669 -17.32 49.54 5.76
C ASP A 669 -16.99 49.33 4.28
N TRP A 670 -17.36 50.27 3.40
CA TRP A 670 -17.03 50.22 1.98
C TRP A 670 -15.52 50.35 1.75
N CYS A 671 -14.82 51.21 2.49
CA CYS A 671 -13.37 51.26 2.47
C CYS A 671 -12.74 49.93 2.92
N HIS A 672 -13.27 49.31 3.98
CA HIS A 672 -12.80 48.01 4.46
C HIS A 672 -13.02 46.87 3.44
N GLU A 673 -14.19 46.82 2.80
CA GLU A 673 -14.49 45.84 1.75
C GLU A 673 -13.69 46.11 0.47
N PHE A 674 -13.49 47.37 0.10
CA PHE A 674 -12.62 47.75 -1.01
C PHE A 674 -11.16 47.36 -0.74
N GLU A 675 -10.72 47.44 0.51
CA GLU A 675 -9.38 47.02 0.92
C GLU A 675 -9.22 45.49 0.94
N LYS A 676 -10.26 44.76 1.36
CA LYS A 676 -10.33 43.30 1.17
C LYS A 676 -10.30 42.93 -0.32
N TYR A 677 -11.07 43.60 -1.17
CA TYR A 677 -11.06 43.42 -2.63
C TYR A 677 -9.66 43.66 -3.20
N LYS A 678 -8.99 44.74 -2.79
CA LYS A 678 -7.63 45.07 -3.22
C LYS A 678 -6.62 44.00 -2.77
N ASN A 679 -6.78 43.45 -1.57
CA ASN A 679 -5.95 42.36 -1.06
C ASN A 679 -6.22 41.04 -1.80
N ALA A 680 -7.48 40.69 -2.06
CA ALA A 680 -7.87 39.52 -2.83
C ALA A 680 -7.33 39.60 -4.28
N MET A 681 -7.40 40.78 -4.92
CA MET A 681 -6.78 41.01 -6.23
C MET A 681 -5.28 40.81 -6.20
N LYS A 682 -4.56 41.34 -5.19
CA LYS A 682 -3.11 41.11 -5.06
C LYS A 682 -2.76 39.63 -4.86
N VAL A 683 -3.56 38.91 -4.06
CA VAL A 683 -3.38 37.46 -3.86
C VAL A 683 -3.64 36.70 -5.15
N TRP A 684 -4.66 37.08 -5.92
CA TRP A 684 -4.95 36.51 -7.23
C TRP A 684 -3.84 36.79 -8.24
N GLU A 685 -3.35 38.03 -8.33
CA GLU A 685 -2.21 38.42 -9.18
C GLU A 685 -0.95 37.63 -8.81
N SER A 686 -0.69 37.44 -7.51
CA SER A 686 0.42 36.62 -7.02
C SER A 686 0.28 35.16 -7.43
N ARG A 687 -0.93 34.58 -7.31
CA ARG A 687 -1.22 33.20 -7.75
C ARG A 687 -1.16 33.04 -9.26
N GLN A 688 -1.59 34.04 -10.03
CA GLN A 688 -1.44 34.10 -11.49
C GLN A 688 0.03 34.16 -11.89
N MET A 689 0.85 34.99 -11.23
CA MET A 689 2.30 35.01 -11.45
C MET A 689 2.97 33.68 -11.09
N GLN A 690 2.48 32.98 -10.06
CA GLN A 690 2.94 31.63 -9.72
C GLN A 690 2.53 30.59 -10.77
N CYS A 691 1.30 30.66 -11.30
CA CYS A 691 0.85 29.81 -12.40
C CYS A 691 1.61 30.10 -13.71
N ALA A 692 1.88 31.37 -14.02
CA ALA A 692 2.66 31.79 -15.18
C ALA A 692 4.14 31.38 -15.08
N LYS A 693 4.72 31.39 -13.87
CA LYS A 693 6.05 30.82 -13.61
C LYS A 693 6.06 29.29 -13.75
N GLY A 694 4.98 28.61 -13.38
CA GLY A 694 4.80 27.18 -13.64
C GLY A 694 4.72 26.86 -15.14
N MET A 695 4.05 27.70 -15.93
CA MET A 695 3.99 27.55 -17.39
C MET A 695 5.33 27.89 -18.07
N ASN A 696 6.08 28.89 -17.57
CA ASN A 696 7.41 29.20 -18.09
C ASN A 696 8.50 28.19 -17.68
N ALA A 697 8.33 27.49 -16.56
CA ALA A 697 9.17 26.35 -16.22
C ALA A 697 8.88 25.13 -17.13
N SER A 698 7.62 24.95 -17.57
CA SER A 698 7.27 23.93 -18.56
C SER A 698 7.63 24.28 -20.01
N SER A 699 7.85 25.56 -20.34
CA SER A 699 8.33 25.97 -21.67
C SER A 699 9.86 26.01 -21.79
N GLN A 700 10.61 26.02 -20.68
CA GLN A 700 12.07 25.93 -20.69
C GLN A 700 12.63 24.49 -20.64
N GLN A 701 11.81 23.46 -20.44
CA GLN A 701 12.25 22.06 -20.53
C GLN A 701 11.99 21.40 -21.90
N ASN A 702 11.30 22.07 -22.83
CA ASN A 702 11.06 21.57 -24.19
C ASN A 702 11.99 22.16 -25.27
N SER A 703 13.11 22.79 -24.90
CA SER A 703 14.11 23.28 -25.88
C SER A 703 15.52 22.70 -25.71
N MET A 704 15.69 21.58 -25.00
CA MET A 704 16.92 20.78 -25.06
C MET A 704 16.59 19.33 -25.43
N ASN A 705 16.23 19.12 -26.70
CA ASN A 705 16.39 17.84 -27.41
C ASN A 705 15.99 17.98 -28.89
N ASN A 706 16.59 18.92 -29.61
CA ASN A 706 16.57 18.92 -31.07
C ASN A 706 17.80 19.65 -31.61
N GLU A 707 19.00 19.10 -31.40
CA GLU A 707 20.18 19.40 -32.21
C GLU A 707 21.33 18.41 -31.95
N ILE A 708 21.08 17.10 -32.10
CA ILE A 708 22.12 16.12 -32.48
C ILE A 708 21.49 15.12 -33.46
N VAL A 709 21.09 15.60 -34.64
CA VAL A 709 21.07 14.80 -35.88
C VAL A 709 21.24 15.77 -37.04
N ALA A 710 22.48 16.18 -37.32
CA ALA A 710 22.92 16.60 -38.65
C ALA A 710 24.41 17.01 -38.63
N SER A 711 25.32 16.04 -38.79
CA SER A 711 26.15 16.05 -39.99
C SER A 711 26.87 14.70 -40.15
N LEU A 712 26.76 14.16 -41.39
CA LEU A 712 27.60 13.11 -42.00
C LEU A 712 27.25 11.66 -41.59
N ARG A 713 26.92 10.81 -42.59
CA ARG A 713 27.82 9.82 -43.22
C ARG A 713 28.35 8.77 -42.24
#